data_AF-A0A0V0R423-F1
#
_entry.id   AF-A0A0V0R423-F1
#
_cell.length_a   1.000
_cell.length_b   1.000
_cell.length_c   1.000
_cell.angle_alpha   90.00
_cell.angle_beta   90.00
_cell.angle_gamma   90.00
#
_symmetry.space_group_name_H-M   'P 1'
#
loop_
_entity.id
_entity.type
_entity.pdbx_description
1 polymer ?
#
loop_
_entity_poly.entity_id
_entity_poly.type
_entity_poly.pdbx_seq_one_letter_code
_entity_poly.pdbx_strand_id
1 'polypeptide(L)'
;MNHNNQLHQSTYGRELATDQNVEGVRPLGLLKDLERLQNYKALLAPLRFGGGIKGKITDSWSNYLPVITTPIGSEGMYYESSYDECTYTDINENAMYFNEKLCQKTEQNTENQQKIRKIYDMYSDENCDIDQMQNIINQAKFGGIGNNISIDDIVNSCEQIYNDQQLFERSVQNGIDTIYKRMSFLRNDIIFQKKVNEYNVNLEQRRQNNHLYNITWSETLKSLIVLLVAGLYQIYINSYGEQFSGKCPENIEACYFKNSYKKSKSYFIESAKNINANLLSFPVYNELDSTLSIDVAVILGKDSQDIQNLKGPVFIHTSGTHGVEGYVGAGIQLAFLEKIKQKKINIPKNVNIVLIHALNPFGFNFDRRFNENNVDLNRNFLKSQEQFDQLRLNEEQGAKYYKQFNQFFNSREAWVFPFSEIKFLFKAIKHLIFYKISDVKKALVTGQYNYEDGIYFGGFQQQNSTKIMIELLSEKLNLKNYEEPVVHIDVHSGLGEAGKDTFMYQFYQHEAIKSIFEQKPDEIFEYNTKNTELGRDYFLDTSSQAQFLNETQQNSDNTKTDVGQGYEEVRGSMDELFQLAGIKKGIQMTQEFGTMPNIYVLKSLIQENDSWFYGNQQQKIQGGVQLKSAFFIDSLEFKQNVLDRGLIAIQQVLQGLQNQKILEKIPDRTPYYN
;
A
#
# COMPACT_ATOMS: atom_id res chain seq x y z
N MET A 1 -10.65 26.30 -16.09
CA MET A 1 -10.36 27.60 -15.44
C MET A 1 -9.48 28.40 -16.39
N ASN A 2 -10.01 29.50 -16.94
CA ASN A 2 -9.26 30.43 -17.77
C ASN A 2 -8.21 31.14 -16.89
N HIS A 3 -6.94 30.76 -17.00
CA HIS A 3 -5.86 31.56 -16.44
C HIS A 3 -5.65 32.78 -17.33
N ASN A 4 -6.19 33.91 -16.89
CA ASN A 4 -5.82 35.23 -17.37
C ASN A 4 -4.31 35.41 -17.18
N ASN A 5 -3.55 35.24 -18.26
CA ASN A 5 -2.19 35.78 -18.39
C ASN A 5 -2.28 37.31 -18.45
N GLN A 6 -2.52 37.95 -17.30
CA GLN A 6 -2.07 39.32 -17.12
C GLN A 6 -0.55 39.25 -17.00
N LEU A 7 0.14 39.38 -18.14
CA LEU A 7 1.52 39.83 -18.16
C LEU A 7 1.56 41.12 -17.34
N HIS A 8 2.15 41.06 -16.13
CA HIS A 8 2.58 42.25 -15.42
C HIS A 8 3.48 43.04 -16.38
N GLN A 9 2.93 44.06 -17.03
CA GLN A 9 3.72 45.02 -17.77
C GLN A 9 4.60 45.69 -16.73
N SER A 10 5.91 45.42 -16.74
CA SER A 10 6.82 46.16 -15.89
C SER A 10 6.71 47.65 -16.26
N THR A 11 6.26 48.45 -15.31
CA THR A 11 6.17 49.92 -15.43
C THR A 11 7.55 50.58 -15.50
N TYR A 12 8.61 49.82 -15.18
CA TYR A 12 10.00 50.26 -15.14
C TYR A 12 10.51 50.95 -16.42
N GLY A 13 9.97 50.61 -17.60
CA GLY A 13 10.37 51.24 -18.85
C GLY A 13 9.82 52.65 -19.07
N ARG A 14 8.77 53.07 -18.33
CA ARG A 14 8.17 54.40 -18.48
C ARG A 14 8.82 55.46 -17.60
N GLU A 15 9.35 55.09 -16.44
CA GLU A 15 9.94 56.05 -15.48
C GLU A 15 11.36 56.48 -15.84
N LEU A 16 12.16 55.62 -16.51
CA LEU A 16 13.47 56.03 -17.05
C LEU A 16 13.38 56.91 -18.30
N ALA A 17 12.21 57.00 -18.92
CA ALA A 17 12.03 57.75 -20.15
C ALA A 17 11.84 59.26 -19.92
N THR A 18 11.63 59.73 -18.68
CA THR A 18 11.10 61.07 -18.45
C THR A 18 11.98 62.06 -17.67
N ASP A 19 13.02 61.65 -16.92
CA ASP A 19 13.69 62.62 -16.02
C ASP A 19 15.23 62.73 -16.08
N GLN A 20 15.95 62.03 -16.98
CA GLN A 20 17.39 62.31 -17.17
C GLN A 20 17.79 62.21 -18.66
N ASN A 21 17.83 63.36 -19.35
CA ASN A 21 18.50 63.48 -20.65
C ASN A 21 20.01 63.36 -20.46
N VAL A 22 20.53 62.13 -20.42
CA VAL A 22 21.97 61.88 -20.49
C VAL A 22 22.38 61.97 -21.96
N GLU A 23 23.25 62.91 -22.29
CA GLU A 23 23.78 63.09 -23.65
C GLU A 23 24.38 61.76 -24.17
N GLY A 24 23.97 61.35 -25.36
CA GLY A 24 24.39 60.07 -25.96
C GLY A 24 23.59 58.83 -25.54
N VAL A 25 22.61 58.93 -24.63
CA VAL A 25 21.77 57.80 -24.20
C VAL A 25 20.32 58.00 -24.68
N ARG A 26 19.78 57.00 -25.38
CA ARG A 26 18.39 57.03 -25.87
C ARG A 26 17.57 55.83 -25.36
N PRO A 27 16.60 56.03 -24.45
CA PRO A 27 15.68 54.96 -24.04
C PRO A 27 14.71 54.65 -25.19
N LEU A 28 14.64 53.38 -25.59
CA LEU A 28 13.81 52.93 -26.72
C LEU A 28 12.53 52.19 -26.30
N GLY A 29 12.33 51.96 -25.00
CA GLY A 29 11.19 51.20 -24.47
C GLY A 29 11.26 49.71 -24.84
N LEU A 30 10.09 49.05 -24.89
CA LEU A 30 9.98 47.63 -25.24
C LEU A 30 10.37 47.40 -26.70
N LEU A 31 11.42 46.63 -26.92
CA LEU A 31 11.79 46.12 -28.24
C LEU A 31 10.85 44.95 -28.58
N LYS A 32 10.03 45.13 -29.62
CA LYS A 32 9.05 44.11 -30.07
C LYS A 32 9.67 43.02 -30.94
N ASP A 33 10.88 43.24 -31.45
CA ASP A 33 11.57 42.35 -32.38
C ASP A 33 13.08 42.38 -32.10
N LEU A 34 13.69 41.19 -32.12
CA LEU A 34 15.12 40.97 -31.90
C LEU A 34 15.95 41.23 -33.17
N GLU A 35 15.37 41.20 -34.37
CA GLU A 35 16.10 41.51 -35.62
C GLU A 35 16.73 42.91 -35.57
N ARG A 36 16.10 43.83 -34.82
CA ARG A 36 16.61 45.18 -34.61
C ARG A 36 18.01 45.21 -33.97
N LEU A 37 18.43 44.15 -33.28
CA LEU A 37 19.77 44.04 -32.69
C LEU A 37 20.89 44.14 -33.72
N GLN A 38 20.64 43.74 -34.97
CA GLN A 38 21.60 43.83 -36.08
C GLN A 38 22.01 45.27 -36.43
N ASN A 39 21.23 46.28 -36.00
CA ASN A 39 21.53 47.69 -36.25
C ASN A 39 22.53 48.29 -35.25
N TYR A 40 22.97 47.53 -34.25
CA TYR A 40 23.90 48.00 -33.22
C TYR A 40 25.28 47.37 -33.39
N LYS A 41 26.30 47.95 -32.73
CA LYS A 41 27.70 47.49 -32.81
C LYS A 41 28.13 46.59 -31.67
N ALA A 42 27.48 46.67 -30.51
CA ALA A 42 27.66 45.72 -29.42
C ALA A 42 26.45 45.77 -28.49
N LEU A 43 26.16 44.66 -27.81
CA LEU A 43 25.34 44.66 -26.61
C LEU A 43 26.25 44.88 -25.40
N LEU A 44 25.94 45.91 -24.61
CA LEU A 44 26.61 46.15 -23.33
C LEU A 44 25.83 45.45 -22.21
N ALA A 45 26.47 44.46 -21.58
CA ALA A 45 25.92 43.72 -20.44
C ALA A 45 26.93 43.66 -19.27
N PRO A 46 27.39 44.80 -18.71
CA PRO A 46 28.33 44.79 -17.60
C PRO A 46 27.63 44.38 -16.30
N LEU A 47 27.43 43.08 -16.10
CA LEU A 47 26.66 42.57 -14.98
C LEU A 47 27.47 42.61 -13.68
N ARG A 48 26.84 43.14 -12.62
CA ARG A 48 27.36 43.08 -11.24
C ARG A 48 26.94 41.79 -10.54
N PHE A 49 25.81 41.22 -10.99
CA PHE A 49 25.13 40.07 -10.41
C PHE A 49 24.56 39.18 -11.52
N GLY A 50 24.44 37.88 -11.27
CA GLY A 50 23.90 36.93 -12.24
C GLY A 50 23.71 35.55 -11.63
N GLY A 51 22.92 34.72 -12.32
CA GLY A 51 22.80 33.29 -12.04
C GLY A 51 22.46 32.54 -13.34
N GLY A 52 23.21 31.47 -13.63
CA GLY A 52 22.94 30.60 -14.77
C GLY A 52 23.18 31.25 -16.14
N ILE A 53 22.47 30.79 -17.18
CA ILE A 53 22.60 31.25 -18.57
C ILE A 53 21.74 32.50 -18.81
N LYS A 54 22.29 33.50 -19.50
CA LYS A 54 21.65 34.81 -19.73
C LYS A 54 21.05 34.88 -21.14
N GLY A 55 19.71 34.81 -21.24
CA GLY A 55 18.98 34.81 -22.52
C GLY A 55 19.31 36.01 -23.43
N LYS A 56 19.42 37.23 -22.89
CA LYS A 56 19.73 38.43 -23.70
C LYS A 56 21.11 38.37 -24.37
N ILE A 57 22.07 37.66 -23.77
CA ILE A 57 23.40 37.46 -24.34
C ILE A 57 23.31 36.46 -25.50
N THR A 58 22.54 35.38 -25.33
CA THR A 58 22.30 34.42 -26.43
C THR A 58 21.49 35.05 -27.56
N ASP A 59 20.48 35.86 -27.26
CA ASP A 59 19.69 36.57 -28.28
C ASP A 59 20.57 37.50 -29.11
N SER A 60 21.55 38.18 -28.48
CA SER A 60 22.53 39.03 -29.16
C SER A 60 23.38 38.23 -30.14
N TRP A 61 23.98 37.12 -29.70
CA TRP A 61 24.81 36.27 -30.55
C TRP A 61 24.02 35.62 -31.68
N SER A 62 22.78 35.17 -31.42
CA SER A 62 21.87 34.66 -32.46
C SER A 62 21.50 35.71 -33.51
N ASN A 63 21.61 37.00 -33.18
CA ASN A 63 21.39 38.12 -34.08
C ASN A 63 22.69 38.80 -34.54
N TYR A 64 23.81 38.06 -34.53
CA TYR A 64 25.12 38.52 -35.03
C TYR A 64 25.65 39.80 -34.36
N LEU A 65 25.26 40.03 -33.10
CA LEU A 65 25.69 41.19 -32.32
C LEU A 65 26.65 40.73 -31.21
N PRO A 66 27.90 41.22 -31.18
CA PRO A 66 28.84 40.87 -30.13
C PRO A 66 28.42 41.46 -28.78
N VAL A 67 28.89 40.85 -27.69
CA VAL A 67 28.50 41.20 -26.32
C VAL A 67 29.72 41.58 -25.52
N ILE A 68 29.68 42.75 -24.88
CA ILE A 68 30.67 43.19 -23.89
C ILE A 68 30.06 42.96 -22.51
N THR A 69 30.60 41.98 -21.78
CA THR A 69 30.04 41.54 -20.51
C THR A 69 31.13 41.24 -19.49
N THR A 70 30.79 41.28 -18.21
CA THR A 70 31.64 40.80 -17.12
C THR A 70 31.68 39.26 -17.06
N PRO A 71 32.63 38.65 -16.33
CA PRO A 71 32.66 37.23 -16.02
C PRO A 71 31.33 36.69 -15.48
N ILE A 72 30.63 37.50 -14.67
CA ILE A 72 29.31 37.18 -14.15
C ILE A 72 28.26 37.09 -15.27
N GLY A 73 28.29 37.98 -16.27
CA GLY A 73 27.39 37.84 -17.41
C GLY A 73 27.74 36.68 -18.33
N SER A 74 29.01 36.26 -18.41
CA SER A 74 29.40 35.04 -19.13
C SER A 74 29.24 33.74 -18.33
N GLU A 75 28.94 33.79 -17.03
CA GLU A 75 28.73 32.59 -16.21
C GLU A 75 27.67 31.68 -16.84
N GLY A 76 27.94 30.37 -16.86
CA GLY A 76 27.06 29.36 -17.46
C GLY A 76 27.23 29.17 -18.97
N MET A 77 27.91 30.10 -19.67
CA MET A 77 28.25 29.99 -21.09
C MET A 77 29.54 29.18 -21.33
N TYR A 78 30.42 29.12 -20.32
CA TYR A 78 31.66 28.33 -20.33
C TYR A 78 31.61 27.28 -19.21
N TYR A 79 31.81 26.01 -19.54
CA TYR A 79 31.98 24.93 -18.57
C TYR A 79 33.16 24.05 -19.01
N GLU A 80 34.19 23.99 -18.18
CA GLU A 80 35.06 22.83 -18.07
C GLU A 80 34.27 21.70 -17.41
N SER A 81 34.13 20.56 -18.10
CA SER A 81 34.20 19.29 -17.40
C SER A 81 34.57 18.19 -18.39
N SER A 82 35.74 17.61 -18.16
CA SER A 82 36.12 16.27 -18.58
C SER A 82 35.02 15.27 -18.23
N TYR A 83 34.45 14.63 -19.25
CA TYR A 83 33.91 13.28 -19.19
C TYR A 83 34.08 12.66 -20.58
N ASP A 84 35.32 12.20 -20.77
CA ASP A 84 35.84 11.20 -21.71
C ASP A 84 35.62 11.36 -23.23
N GLU A 85 36.77 11.57 -23.89
CA GLU A 85 37.10 11.33 -25.30
C GLU A 85 36.39 12.16 -26.38
N CYS A 86 36.73 13.46 -26.41
CA CYS A 86 36.99 14.22 -27.64
C CYS A 86 37.85 15.44 -27.26
N THR A 87 39.16 15.32 -27.47
CA THR A 87 40.13 16.43 -27.37
C THR A 87 39.69 17.57 -28.27
N TYR A 88 39.35 18.71 -27.66
CA TYR A 88 39.30 19.99 -28.34
C TYR A 88 40.24 20.91 -27.60
N THR A 89 41.30 21.30 -28.30
CA THR A 89 42.15 22.45 -28.00
C THR A 89 41.31 23.67 -27.71
N ASP A 90 41.76 24.49 -26.76
CA ASP A 90 41.23 25.81 -26.47
C ASP A 90 40.78 26.51 -27.76
N ILE A 91 39.53 26.96 -27.79
CA ILE A 91 39.15 27.96 -28.79
C ILE A 91 39.95 29.19 -28.39
N ASN A 92 41.07 29.38 -29.10
CA ASN A 92 41.92 30.55 -29.16
C ASN A 92 41.55 31.66 -28.18
N GLU A 93 42.43 31.89 -27.21
CA GLU A 93 42.51 33.00 -26.25
C GLU A 93 42.37 34.40 -26.87
N ASN A 94 42.23 34.53 -28.19
CA ASN A 94 42.07 35.75 -28.97
C ASN A 94 40.63 36.01 -29.46
N ALA A 95 39.66 35.28 -28.90
CA ALA A 95 38.25 35.27 -29.28
C ALA A 95 37.37 36.21 -28.44
N MET A 96 37.87 36.65 -27.29
CA MET A 96 37.16 37.52 -26.36
C MET A 96 38.08 38.69 -26.06
N TYR A 97 37.65 39.91 -26.30
CA TYR A 97 38.34 41.05 -25.71
C TYR A 97 37.95 41.13 -24.22
N PHE A 98 38.61 40.33 -23.40
CA PHE A 98 38.83 40.60 -21.98
C PHE A 98 40.26 40.17 -21.64
N ASN A 99 41.00 41.14 -21.10
CA ASN A 99 42.41 41.07 -20.71
C ASN A 99 42.72 39.79 -19.90
N GLU A 100 43.89 39.21 -20.15
CA GLU A 100 44.39 37.84 -19.86
C GLU A 100 44.44 37.38 -18.39
N LYS A 101 43.79 38.08 -17.46
CA LYS A 101 43.71 37.69 -16.06
C LYS A 101 42.24 37.65 -15.68
N LEU A 102 41.71 36.49 -15.28
CA LEU A 102 40.58 36.30 -14.33
C LEU A 102 39.72 35.04 -14.59
N CYS A 103 40.27 33.96 -15.16
CA CYS A 103 39.62 32.64 -15.09
C CYS A 103 40.23 31.79 -13.96
N GLN A 104 40.04 32.19 -12.70
CA GLN A 104 40.21 31.31 -11.55
C GLN A 104 38.89 31.26 -10.78
N LYS A 105 38.27 30.07 -10.70
CA LYS A 105 37.14 29.81 -9.80
C LYS A 105 37.62 30.03 -8.35
N THR A 106 37.09 31.03 -7.66
CA THR A 106 37.26 31.19 -6.20
C THR A 106 35.93 30.97 -5.48
N GLU A 107 36.00 30.48 -4.23
CA GLU A 107 34.86 30.21 -3.32
C GLU A 107 33.94 31.43 -3.12
N GLN A 108 34.41 32.64 -3.46
CA GLN A 108 33.69 33.92 -3.40
C GLN A 108 32.45 34.02 -4.28
N ASN A 109 32.31 33.21 -5.34
CA ASN A 109 31.11 33.21 -6.19
C ASN A 109 29.85 32.74 -5.45
N THR A 110 30.00 31.94 -4.38
CA THR A 110 28.89 31.38 -3.58
C THR A 110 28.27 32.43 -2.64
N GLU A 111 29.08 33.33 -2.07
CA GLU A 111 28.58 34.46 -1.26
C GLU A 111 27.79 35.47 -2.12
N ASN A 112 28.20 35.67 -3.37
CA ASN A 112 27.50 36.57 -4.29
C ASN A 112 26.07 36.08 -4.59
N GLN A 113 25.86 34.76 -4.76
CA GLN A 113 24.52 34.20 -4.95
C GLN A 113 23.61 34.37 -3.72
N GLN A 114 24.16 34.28 -2.50
CA GLN A 114 23.39 34.50 -1.28
C GLN A 114 22.97 35.96 -1.08
N LYS A 115 23.83 36.91 -1.47
CA LYS A 115 23.53 38.35 -1.43
C LYS A 115 22.51 38.75 -2.51
N ILE A 116 22.56 38.14 -3.70
CA ILE A 116 21.56 38.30 -4.76
C ILE A 116 20.17 37.83 -4.30
N ARG A 117 20.11 36.67 -3.63
CA ARG A 117 18.85 36.12 -3.11
C ARG A 117 18.21 37.06 -2.08
N LYS A 118 19.02 37.63 -1.18
CA LYS A 118 18.58 38.69 -0.25
C LYS A 118 18.02 39.92 -0.97
N ILE A 119 18.64 40.38 -2.06
CA ILE A 119 18.12 41.52 -2.83
C ILE A 119 16.78 41.17 -3.51
N TYR A 120 16.64 39.97 -4.08
CA TYR A 120 15.38 39.52 -4.67
C TYR A 120 14.27 39.38 -3.60
N ASP A 121 14.59 38.81 -2.44
CA ASP A 121 13.67 38.67 -1.32
C ASP A 121 13.23 40.07 -0.82
N MET A 122 14.15 41.05 -0.76
CA MET A 122 13.85 42.45 -0.43
C MET A 122 13.01 43.18 -1.49
N TYR A 123 13.11 42.79 -2.77
CA TYR A 123 12.29 43.35 -3.86
C TYR A 123 10.85 42.82 -3.85
N SER A 124 10.61 41.65 -3.26
CA SER A 124 9.28 41.05 -3.10
C SER A 124 8.53 41.50 -1.84
N ASP A 125 9.18 42.28 -0.97
CA ASP A 125 8.60 42.81 0.27
C ASP A 125 8.05 44.23 0.03
N GLU A 126 6.80 44.47 0.41
CA GLU A 126 6.12 45.77 0.22
C GLU A 126 6.72 46.90 1.09
N ASN A 127 7.60 46.57 2.06
CA ASN A 127 8.28 47.53 2.95
C ASN A 127 9.79 47.67 2.67
N CYS A 128 10.23 47.52 1.42
CA CYS A 128 11.64 47.55 1.02
C CYS A 128 12.43 48.77 1.56
N ASP A 129 13.49 48.54 2.33
CA ASP A 129 14.46 49.57 2.75
C ASP A 129 15.42 49.89 1.59
N ILE A 130 15.09 50.94 0.85
CA ILE A 130 15.78 51.39 -0.35
C ILE A 130 17.25 51.77 -0.05
N ASP A 131 17.54 52.34 1.13
CA ASP A 131 18.89 52.79 1.49
C ASP A 131 19.81 51.61 1.78
N GLN A 132 19.28 50.55 2.41
CA GLN A 132 20.02 49.31 2.63
C GLN A 132 20.33 48.61 1.29
N MET A 133 19.38 48.60 0.37
CA MET A 133 19.56 48.04 -0.97
C MET A 133 20.61 48.82 -1.78
N GLN A 134 20.54 50.16 -1.77
CA GLN A 134 21.52 51.02 -2.43
C GLN A 134 22.93 50.84 -1.86
N ASN A 135 23.07 50.66 -0.55
CA ASN A 135 24.36 50.35 0.06
C ASN A 135 24.96 49.04 -0.46
N ILE A 136 24.17 47.98 -0.59
CA ILE A 136 24.64 46.69 -1.12
C ILE A 136 25.02 46.83 -2.61
N ILE A 137 24.23 47.56 -3.40
CA ILE A 137 24.50 47.83 -4.83
C ILE A 137 25.79 48.65 -5.01
N ASN A 138 26.02 49.66 -4.15
CA ASN A 138 27.20 50.51 -4.18
C ASN A 138 28.48 49.76 -3.76
N GLN A 139 28.35 48.73 -2.91
CA GLN A 139 29.45 47.86 -2.54
C GLN A 139 29.81 46.82 -3.62
N ALA A 140 28.88 46.49 -4.53
CA ALA A 140 29.10 45.54 -5.60
C ALA A 140 29.69 46.21 -6.85
N LYS A 141 30.93 45.84 -7.19
CA LYS A 141 31.62 46.27 -8.42
C LYS A 141 31.19 45.43 -9.63
N PHE A 142 31.48 45.91 -10.84
CA PHE A 142 31.27 45.14 -12.08
C PHE A 142 32.12 43.86 -12.04
N GLY A 143 31.51 42.70 -12.28
CA GLY A 143 32.17 41.39 -12.16
C GLY A 143 32.05 40.71 -10.80
N GLY A 144 31.34 41.30 -9.84
CA GLY A 144 31.09 40.73 -8.51
C GLY A 144 32.14 41.09 -7.47
N ILE A 145 32.06 40.48 -6.29
CA ILE A 145 33.02 40.69 -5.19
C ILE A 145 34.26 39.81 -5.44
N GLY A 146 35.27 40.35 -6.14
CA GLY A 146 36.55 39.67 -6.39
C GLY A 146 37.17 39.99 -7.76
N ASN A 147 36.36 40.29 -8.77
CA ASN A 147 36.81 40.68 -10.10
C ASN A 147 36.64 42.21 -10.25
N ASN A 148 37.73 42.97 -10.14
CA ASN A 148 37.69 44.44 -10.26
C ASN A 148 37.65 44.87 -11.75
N ILE A 149 36.50 44.75 -12.43
CA ILE A 149 36.33 45.35 -13.76
C ILE A 149 35.99 46.82 -13.59
N SER A 150 36.82 47.70 -14.15
CA SER A 150 36.60 49.14 -14.14
C SER A 150 35.68 49.58 -15.28
N ILE A 151 35.18 50.81 -15.20
CA ILE A 151 34.44 51.43 -16.31
C ILE A 151 35.36 51.61 -17.52
N ASP A 152 36.63 51.96 -17.30
CA ASP A 152 37.62 52.14 -18.37
C ASP A 152 37.86 50.85 -19.15
N ASP A 153 37.87 49.69 -18.48
CA ASP A 153 37.98 48.38 -19.16
C ASP A 153 36.81 48.13 -20.12
N ILE A 154 35.60 48.51 -19.71
CA ILE A 154 34.39 48.39 -20.53
C ILE A 154 34.45 49.37 -21.70
N VAL A 155 34.84 50.63 -21.46
CA VAL A 155 34.97 51.67 -22.50
C VAL A 155 36.02 51.27 -23.54
N ASN A 156 37.20 50.84 -23.12
CA ASN A 156 38.26 50.36 -24.01
C ASN A 156 37.79 49.20 -24.89
N SER A 157 37.05 48.25 -24.31
CA SER A 157 36.46 47.12 -25.06
C SER A 157 35.42 47.58 -26.08
N CYS A 158 34.63 48.61 -25.75
CA CYS A 158 33.68 49.21 -26.69
C CYS A 158 34.39 49.88 -27.86
N GLU A 159 35.43 50.68 -27.59
CA GLU A 159 36.22 51.36 -28.62
C GLU A 159 36.88 50.36 -29.57
N GLN A 160 37.38 49.24 -29.05
CA GLN A 160 38.04 48.22 -29.87
C GLN A 160 37.06 47.47 -30.75
N ILE A 161 35.92 47.01 -30.20
CA ILE A 161 34.89 46.37 -31.03
C ILE A 161 34.33 47.34 -32.08
N TYR A 162 34.27 48.63 -31.77
CA TYR A 162 33.81 49.65 -32.71
C TYR A 162 34.79 49.89 -33.86
N ASN A 163 36.11 49.91 -33.57
CA ASN A 163 37.15 50.28 -34.53
C ASN A 163 37.78 49.08 -35.26
N ASP A 164 37.74 47.88 -34.70
CA ASP A 164 38.33 46.66 -35.27
C ASP A 164 37.24 45.71 -35.82
N GLN A 165 37.06 45.76 -37.13
CA GLN A 165 36.11 44.92 -37.85
C GLN A 165 36.44 43.42 -37.74
N GLN A 166 37.72 43.03 -37.69
CA GLN A 166 38.09 41.63 -37.56
C GLN A 166 37.78 41.09 -36.16
N LEU A 167 38.01 41.92 -35.13
CA LEU A 167 37.63 41.61 -33.75
C LEU A 167 36.10 41.49 -33.62
N PHE A 168 35.33 42.38 -34.25
CA PHE A 168 33.87 42.31 -34.31
C PHE A 168 33.41 40.96 -34.88
N GLU A 169 33.86 40.61 -36.10
CA GLU A 169 33.45 39.39 -36.79
C GLU A 169 33.84 38.13 -36.00
N ARG A 170 35.05 38.13 -35.43
CA ARG A 170 35.51 37.03 -34.58
C ARG A 170 34.65 36.86 -33.34
N SER A 171 34.33 37.96 -32.65
CA SER A 171 33.50 37.94 -31.43
C SER A 171 32.09 37.41 -31.72
N VAL A 172 31.52 37.77 -32.87
CA VAL A 172 30.24 37.23 -33.35
C VAL A 172 30.33 35.72 -33.59
N GLN A 173 31.36 35.27 -34.33
CA GLN A 173 31.54 33.85 -34.63
C GLN A 173 31.70 33.01 -33.35
N ASN A 174 32.45 33.50 -32.35
CA ASN A 174 32.63 32.80 -31.09
C ASN A 174 31.33 32.69 -30.29
N GLY A 175 30.50 33.73 -30.33
CA GLY A 175 29.16 33.70 -29.72
C GLY A 175 28.27 32.64 -30.35
N ILE A 176 28.25 32.57 -31.69
CA ILE A 176 27.50 31.57 -32.45
C ILE A 176 28.01 30.15 -32.13
N ASP A 177 29.33 29.94 -32.14
CA ASP A 177 29.93 28.65 -31.82
C ASP A 177 29.59 28.21 -30.39
N THR A 178 29.57 29.16 -29.45
CA THR A 178 29.19 28.91 -28.05
C THR A 178 27.72 28.50 -27.94
N ILE A 179 26.82 29.17 -28.68
CA ILE A 179 25.41 28.76 -28.77
C ILE A 179 25.30 27.35 -29.35
N TYR A 180 25.96 27.04 -30.47
CA TYR A 180 25.92 25.70 -31.04
C TYR A 180 26.43 24.64 -30.06
N LYS A 181 27.53 24.92 -29.35
CA LYS A 181 28.09 23.98 -28.38
C LYS A 181 27.18 23.80 -27.17
N ARG A 182 26.57 24.86 -26.65
CA ARG A 182 25.82 24.80 -25.37
C ARG A 182 24.33 24.55 -25.54
N MET A 183 23.73 25.04 -26.62
CA MET A 183 22.29 25.06 -26.87
C MET A 183 21.84 24.09 -27.96
N SER A 184 22.74 23.31 -28.56
CA SER A 184 22.35 22.28 -29.52
C SER A 184 21.39 21.28 -28.87
N PHE A 185 20.14 21.30 -29.34
CA PHE A 185 19.09 20.38 -28.90
C PHE A 185 19.52 18.94 -29.10
N LEU A 186 20.11 18.61 -30.26
CA LEU A 186 20.57 17.25 -30.57
C LEU A 186 21.64 16.76 -29.58
N ARG A 187 22.61 17.62 -29.25
CA ARG A 187 23.67 17.28 -28.28
C ARG A 187 23.09 17.12 -26.87
N ASN A 188 22.26 18.07 -26.45
CA ASN A 188 21.69 18.08 -25.11
C ASN A 188 20.69 16.93 -24.92
N ASP A 189 19.95 16.54 -25.96
CA ASP A 189 19.08 15.37 -25.95
C ASP A 189 19.89 14.09 -25.77
N ILE A 190 20.99 13.90 -26.51
CA ILE A 190 21.88 12.72 -26.32
C ILE A 190 22.42 12.65 -24.89
N ILE A 191 22.89 13.78 -24.34
CA ILE A 191 23.40 13.85 -22.96
C ILE A 191 22.27 13.55 -21.96
N PHE A 192 21.09 14.12 -22.17
CA PHE A 192 19.92 13.92 -21.33
C PHE A 192 19.47 12.47 -21.36
N GLN A 193 19.31 11.87 -22.54
CA GLN A 193 18.95 10.46 -22.71
C GLN A 193 19.98 9.53 -22.06
N LYS A 194 21.29 9.80 -22.24
CA LYS A 194 22.36 9.03 -21.58
C LYS A 194 22.22 9.09 -20.07
N LYS A 195 21.95 10.28 -19.50
CA LYS A 195 21.73 10.43 -18.06
C LYS A 195 20.43 9.77 -17.60
N VAL A 196 19.32 9.94 -18.31
CA VAL A 196 18.04 9.27 -18.01
C VAL A 196 18.23 7.75 -18.00
N ASN A 197 18.95 7.20 -18.97
CA ASN A 197 19.26 5.77 -19.02
C ASN A 197 20.15 5.32 -17.85
N GLU A 198 21.19 6.10 -17.51
CA GLU A 198 22.02 5.85 -16.32
C GLU A 198 21.19 5.89 -15.03
N TYR A 199 20.23 6.80 -14.92
CA TYR A 199 19.31 6.89 -13.78
C TYR A 199 18.33 5.70 -13.76
N ASN A 200 17.78 5.29 -14.90
CA ASN A 200 16.87 4.14 -15.01
C ASN A 200 17.55 2.82 -14.62
N VAL A 201 18.81 2.61 -15.03
CA VAL A 201 19.55 1.41 -14.68
C VAL A 201 19.88 1.35 -13.18
N ASN A 202 20.13 2.50 -12.54
CA ASN A 202 20.54 2.57 -11.14
C ASN A 202 19.43 3.02 -10.18
N LEU A 203 18.17 3.01 -10.62
CA LEU A 203 17.06 3.69 -9.95
C LEU A 203 16.70 3.04 -8.61
N GLU A 204 16.66 1.70 -8.54
CA GLU A 204 16.41 0.97 -7.28
C GLU A 204 17.53 1.16 -6.27
N GLN A 205 18.78 0.99 -6.69
CA GLN A 205 19.94 1.11 -5.82
C GLN A 205 20.08 2.55 -5.26
N ARG A 206 19.74 3.56 -6.06
CA ARG A 206 19.71 4.97 -5.61
C ARG A 206 18.49 5.30 -4.75
N ARG A 207 17.32 4.67 -4.97
CA ARG A 207 16.15 4.80 -4.08
C ARG A 207 16.47 4.30 -2.67
N GLN A 208 17.20 3.21 -2.56
CA GLN A 208 17.64 2.66 -1.28
C GLN A 208 18.64 3.58 -0.53
N ASN A 209 19.46 4.33 -1.27
CA ASN A 209 20.50 5.20 -0.71
C ASN A 209 20.10 6.68 -0.56
N ASN A 210 18.85 7.07 -0.87
CA ASN A 210 18.42 8.47 -0.78
C ASN A 210 17.87 8.80 0.63
N HIS A 211 18.66 9.53 1.41
CA HIS A 211 18.27 10.01 2.75
C HIS A 211 16.97 10.82 2.77
N LEU A 212 16.66 11.60 1.72
CA LEU A 212 15.43 12.38 1.67
C LEU A 212 14.20 11.51 1.40
N TYR A 213 14.35 10.43 0.63
CA TYR A 213 13.31 9.42 0.45
C TYR A 213 13.01 8.70 1.77
N ASN A 214 14.03 8.30 2.52
CA ASN A 214 13.84 7.70 3.84
C ASN A 214 13.17 8.64 4.87
N ILE A 215 13.28 9.96 4.70
CA ILE A 215 12.67 10.98 5.58
C ILE A 215 11.26 11.39 5.13
N THR A 216 11.03 11.57 3.81
CA THR A 216 9.76 12.07 3.26
C THR A 216 8.78 10.96 2.86
N TRP A 217 9.26 9.73 2.68
CA TRP A 217 8.46 8.54 2.36
C TRP A 217 8.49 7.51 3.50
N SER A 218 8.47 7.99 4.76
CA SER A 218 8.29 7.09 5.89
C SER A 218 6.92 6.41 5.80
N GLU A 219 6.84 5.15 6.23
CA GLU A 219 5.59 4.39 6.38
C GLU A 219 4.55 5.16 7.21
N THR A 220 5.00 6.08 8.06
CA THR A 220 4.18 7.02 8.84
C THR A 220 3.41 8.01 7.96
N LEU A 221 4.03 8.59 6.92
CA LEU A 221 3.35 9.54 6.02
C LEU A 221 2.38 8.81 5.07
N LYS A 222 2.75 7.61 4.60
CA LYS A 222 1.83 6.73 3.85
C LYS A 222 0.60 6.39 4.70
N SER A 223 0.81 6.01 5.95
CA SER A 223 -0.27 5.71 6.90
C SER A 223 -1.17 6.92 7.18
N LEU A 224 -0.59 8.12 7.31
CA LEU A 224 -1.35 9.36 7.50
C LEU A 224 -2.21 9.74 6.29
N ILE A 225 -1.68 9.59 5.07
CA ILE A 225 -2.44 9.82 3.83
C ILE A 225 -3.53 8.76 3.68
N VAL A 226 -3.24 7.49 3.95
CA VAL A 226 -4.24 6.40 3.95
C VAL A 226 -5.34 6.68 4.98
N LEU A 227 -5.00 7.14 6.19
CA LEU A 227 -5.97 7.51 7.22
C LEU A 227 -6.85 8.68 6.78
N LEU A 228 -6.27 9.69 6.12
CA LEU A 228 -7.00 10.87 5.64
C LEU A 228 -7.92 10.53 4.47
N VAL A 229 -7.45 9.74 3.51
CA VAL A 229 -8.26 9.24 2.38
C VAL A 229 -9.36 8.28 2.87
N ALA A 230 -9.05 7.37 3.81
CA ALA A 230 -10.05 6.47 4.41
C ALA A 230 -11.11 7.25 5.21
N GLY A 231 -10.71 8.29 5.94
CA GLY A 231 -11.64 9.19 6.64
C GLY A 231 -12.58 9.93 5.68
N LEU A 232 -12.05 10.45 4.57
CA LEU A 232 -12.86 11.11 3.53
C LEU A 232 -13.78 10.11 2.81
N TYR A 233 -13.30 8.88 2.54
CA TYR A 233 -14.10 7.82 1.95
C TYR A 233 -15.22 7.34 2.88
N GLN A 234 -14.98 7.31 4.21
CA GLN A 234 -16.03 6.99 5.18
C GLN A 234 -17.09 8.09 5.26
N ILE A 235 -16.70 9.36 5.20
CA ILE A 235 -17.66 10.47 5.11
C ILE A 235 -18.51 10.32 3.84
N TYR A 236 -17.90 9.93 2.73
CA TYR A 236 -18.60 9.64 1.49
C TYR A 236 -19.58 8.45 1.63
N ILE A 237 -19.14 7.29 2.14
CA ILE A 237 -20.03 6.13 2.37
C ILE A 237 -21.15 6.43 3.35
N ASN A 238 -20.88 7.11 4.47
CA ASN A 238 -21.92 7.46 5.44
C ASN A 238 -22.94 8.47 4.88
N SER A 239 -22.54 9.25 3.88
CA SER A 239 -23.42 10.24 3.22
C SER A 239 -24.20 9.67 2.03
N TYR A 240 -23.72 8.58 1.41
CA TYR A 240 -24.25 8.04 0.15
C TYR A 240 -24.49 6.52 0.14
N GLY A 241 -24.31 5.82 1.26
CA GLY A 241 -24.49 4.38 1.37
C GLY A 241 -25.94 4.00 1.10
N GLU A 242 -26.22 3.50 -0.10
CA GLU A 242 -27.53 3.01 -0.48
C GLU A 242 -27.97 1.89 0.47
N GLN A 243 -29.08 2.11 1.16
CA GLN A 243 -29.77 1.04 1.87
C GLN A 243 -30.35 0.08 0.84
N PHE A 244 -29.87 -1.16 0.85
CA PHE A 244 -30.36 -2.22 -0.02
C PHE A 244 -31.86 -2.44 0.19
N SER A 245 -32.67 -2.03 -0.80
CA SER A 245 -34.09 -2.34 -0.84
C SER A 245 -34.26 -3.86 -0.93
N GLY A 246 -35.22 -4.42 -0.18
CA GLY A 246 -35.38 -5.88 0.00
C GLY A 246 -35.72 -6.72 -1.23
N LYS A 247 -35.59 -6.19 -2.45
CA LYS A 247 -35.64 -6.96 -3.70
C LYS A 247 -34.23 -7.09 -4.25
N CYS A 248 -33.78 -8.32 -4.41
CA CYS A 248 -32.54 -8.62 -5.11
C CYS A 248 -32.62 -8.00 -6.53
N PRO A 249 -31.75 -7.04 -6.88
CA PRO A 249 -31.70 -6.51 -8.24
C PRO A 249 -31.21 -7.60 -9.20
N GLU A 250 -31.19 -7.33 -10.51
CA GLU A 250 -30.73 -8.25 -11.57
C GLU A 250 -29.28 -8.76 -11.39
N ASN A 251 -28.57 -8.32 -10.35
CA ASN A 251 -27.24 -8.77 -9.98
C ASN A 251 -27.27 -10.07 -9.16
N ILE A 252 -26.79 -11.17 -9.75
CA ILE A 252 -26.82 -12.50 -9.16
C ILE A 252 -25.85 -12.65 -7.98
N GLU A 253 -24.73 -11.93 -7.98
CA GLU A 253 -23.69 -12.02 -6.95
C GLU A 253 -24.18 -11.51 -5.59
N ALA A 254 -24.79 -10.32 -5.59
CA ALA A 254 -25.35 -9.70 -4.38
C ALA A 254 -26.42 -10.59 -3.72
N CYS A 255 -27.05 -11.49 -4.47
CA CYS A 255 -28.06 -12.41 -3.95
C CYS A 255 -27.48 -13.48 -3.02
N TYR A 256 -26.22 -13.88 -3.21
CA TYR A 256 -25.60 -14.93 -2.40
C TYR A 256 -25.17 -14.42 -1.02
N PHE A 257 -24.79 -13.14 -0.91
CA PHE A 257 -24.37 -12.53 0.36
C PHE A 257 -25.56 -11.98 1.14
N LYS A 258 -26.08 -12.73 2.11
CA LYS A 258 -27.23 -12.31 2.92
C LYS A 258 -26.84 -11.26 3.94
N ASN A 259 -27.69 -10.27 4.16
CA ASN A 259 -27.37 -9.12 5.02
C ASN A 259 -27.50 -9.39 6.53
N SER A 260 -27.87 -10.59 6.95
CA SER A 260 -27.85 -11.01 8.36
C SER A 260 -27.65 -12.52 8.50
N TYR A 261 -27.10 -12.94 9.64
CA TYR A 261 -26.97 -14.37 10.00
C TYR A 261 -28.29 -15.14 9.84
N LYS A 262 -29.40 -14.65 10.40
CA LYS A 262 -30.70 -15.36 10.36
C LYS A 262 -31.18 -15.65 8.93
N LYS A 263 -31.00 -14.69 8.02
CA LYS A 263 -31.30 -14.89 6.60
C LYS A 263 -30.30 -15.86 5.99
N SER A 264 -29.01 -15.69 6.25
CA SER A 264 -27.95 -16.58 5.76
C SER A 264 -28.23 -18.04 6.13
N LYS A 265 -28.49 -18.31 7.41
CA LYS A 265 -28.87 -19.62 7.96
C LYS A 265 -30.11 -20.19 7.28
N SER A 266 -31.17 -19.40 7.15
CA SER A 266 -32.42 -19.87 6.53
C SER A 266 -32.20 -20.31 5.09
N TYR A 267 -31.47 -19.50 4.31
CA TYR A 267 -31.12 -19.84 2.92
C TYR A 267 -30.14 -21.02 2.85
N PHE A 268 -29.19 -21.14 3.77
CA PHE A 268 -28.26 -22.27 3.80
C PHE A 268 -29.00 -23.59 4.00
N ILE A 269 -29.88 -23.64 5.01
CA ILE A 269 -30.72 -24.82 5.30
C ILE A 269 -31.61 -25.15 4.10
N GLU A 270 -32.26 -24.14 3.50
CA GLU A 270 -33.12 -24.35 2.33
C GLU A 270 -32.34 -24.87 1.11
N SER A 271 -31.19 -24.25 0.80
CA SER A 271 -30.32 -24.66 -0.31
C SER A 271 -29.75 -26.07 -0.11
N ALA A 272 -29.37 -26.43 1.11
CA ALA A 272 -28.92 -27.78 1.45
C ALA A 272 -30.04 -28.82 1.29
N LYS A 273 -31.27 -28.50 1.74
CA LYS A 273 -32.45 -29.37 1.51
C LYS A 273 -32.74 -29.57 0.03
N ASN A 274 -32.63 -28.50 -0.77
CA ASN A 274 -32.89 -28.54 -2.22
C ASN A 274 -31.98 -29.50 -3.00
N ILE A 275 -30.81 -29.84 -2.44
CA ILE A 275 -29.87 -30.82 -3.02
C ILE A 275 -29.85 -32.15 -2.25
N ASN A 276 -30.79 -32.36 -1.31
CA ASN A 276 -30.88 -33.53 -0.44
C ASN A 276 -29.61 -33.80 0.40
N ALA A 277 -28.92 -32.74 0.85
CA ALA A 277 -27.82 -32.90 1.79
C ALA A 277 -28.33 -33.33 3.18
N ASN A 278 -27.52 -34.10 3.91
CA ASN A 278 -27.80 -34.41 5.31
C ASN A 278 -27.55 -33.17 6.16
N LEU A 279 -28.50 -32.80 7.01
CA LEU A 279 -28.42 -31.61 7.83
C LEU A 279 -28.24 -31.95 9.30
N LEU A 280 -27.24 -31.33 9.93
CA LEU A 280 -27.03 -31.32 11.38
C LEU A 280 -27.15 -29.88 11.87
N SER A 281 -27.64 -29.71 13.10
CA SER A 281 -27.74 -28.39 13.73
C SER A 281 -27.36 -28.52 15.20
N PHE A 282 -26.37 -27.73 15.62
CA PHE A 282 -25.86 -27.72 16.98
C PHE A 282 -26.19 -26.37 17.63
N PRO A 283 -27.13 -26.32 18.59
CA PRO A 283 -27.48 -25.07 19.26
C PRO A 283 -26.30 -24.46 20.01
N VAL A 284 -26.09 -23.16 19.84
CA VAL A 284 -25.15 -22.36 20.63
C VAL A 284 -25.97 -21.45 21.52
N TYR A 285 -26.34 -21.95 22.70
CA TYR A 285 -27.24 -21.25 23.60
C TYR A 285 -26.67 -19.91 24.05
N ASN A 286 -27.48 -18.86 23.92
CA ASN A 286 -27.18 -17.53 24.40
C ASN A 286 -28.46 -16.85 24.92
N GLU A 287 -28.33 -16.01 25.95
CA GLU A 287 -29.46 -15.32 26.56
C GLU A 287 -30.09 -14.25 25.65
N LEU A 288 -29.30 -13.62 24.77
CA LEU A 288 -29.77 -12.58 23.85
C LEU A 288 -30.51 -13.16 22.64
N ASP A 289 -30.14 -14.38 22.22
CA ASP A 289 -30.79 -15.07 21.11
C ASP A 289 -30.63 -16.60 21.25
N SER A 290 -31.73 -17.29 21.52
CA SER A 290 -31.75 -18.75 21.67
C SER A 290 -31.83 -19.51 20.34
N THR A 291 -31.89 -18.81 19.20
CA THR A 291 -32.04 -19.41 17.86
C THR A 291 -30.70 -19.66 17.16
N LEU A 292 -29.59 -19.33 17.81
CA LEU A 292 -28.24 -19.48 17.30
C LEU A 292 -27.82 -20.97 17.24
N SER A 293 -27.18 -21.37 16.14
CA SER A 293 -26.69 -22.73 15.95
C SER A 293 -25.56 -22.76 14.93
N ILE A 294 -24.75 -23.81 15.02
CA ILE A 294 -23.84 -24.21 13.96
C ILE A 294 -24.61 -25.23 13.11
N ASP A 295 -24.98 -24.85 11.89
CA ASP A 295 -25.67 -25.70 10.93
C ASP A 295 -24.67 -26.33 9.96
N VAL A 296 -24.82 -27.62 9.68
CA VAL A 296 -23.87 -28.38 8.86
C VAL A 296 -24.62 -29.12 7.77
N ALA A 297 -24.19 -28.95 6.52
CA ALA A 297 -24.69 -29.72 5.38
C ALA A 297 -23.63 -30.74 4.96
N VAL A 298 -24.00 -32.01 4.92
CA VAL A 298 -23.13 -33.13 4.51
C VAL A 298 -23.68 -33.75 3.23
N ILE A 299 -22.91 -33.63 2.14
CA ILE A 299 -23.17 -34.27 0.87
C ILE A 299 -22.32 -35.54 0.83
N LEU A 300 -22.99 -36.69 0.77
CA LEU A 300 -22.32 -37.99 0.82
C LEU A 300 -21.75 -38.36 -0.54
N GLY A 301 -20.51 -38.88 -0.53
CA GLY A 301 -19.97 -39.64 -1.64
C GLY A 301 -20.79 -40.90 -1.87
N LYS A 302 -20.76 -41.42 -3.11
CA LYS A 302 -21.55 -42.56 -3.58
C LYS A 302 -21.41 -43.81 -2.71
N ASP A 303 -20.21 -44.05 -2.17
CA ASP A 303 -19.89 -45.25 -1.39
C ASP A 303 -20.08 -45.03 0.13
N SER A 304 -20.44 -43.81 0.55
CA SER A 304 -20.78 -43.49 1.94
C SER A 304 -22.24 -43.85 2.20
N GLN A 305 -22.49 -44.64 3.24
CA GLN A 305 -23.86 -45.07 3.60
C GLN A 305 -24.60 -43.98 4.39
N ASP A 306 -23.91 -43.35 5.33
CA ASP A 306 -24.41 -42.32 6.20
C ASP A 306 -23.25 -41.41 6.68
N ILE A 307 -23.58 -40.41 7.49
CA ILE A 307 -22.61 -39.41 7.98
C ILE A 307 -21.56 -39.97 8.96
N GLN A 308 -21.79 -41.13 9.59
CA GLN A 308 -20.84 -41.79 10.51
C GLN A 308 -19.97 -42.83 9.79
N ASN A 309 -20.38 -43.25 8.60
CA ASN A 309 -19.74 -44.29 7.79
C ASN A 309 -19.25 -43.72 6.44
N LEU A 310 -18.52 -42.60 6.50
CA LEU A 310 -17.96 -41.95 5.31
C LEU A 310 -16.90 -42.83 4.64
N LYS A 311 -16.95 -42.94 3.31
CA LYS A 311 -15.95 -43.62 2.48
C LYS A 311 -15.40 -42.65 1.43
N GLY A 312 -14.09 -42.67 1.24
CA GLY A 312 -13.38 -41.79 0.31
C GLY A 312 -13.02 -40.43 0.91
N PRO A 313 -12.38 -39.55 0.12
CA PRO A 313 -11.89 -38.27 0.63
C PRO A 313 -13.00 -37.34 1.13
N VAL A 314 -12.64 -36.47 2.07
CA VAL A 314 -13.56 -35.51 2.69
C VAL A 314 -13.08 -34.08 2.42
N PHE A 315 -13.95 -33.23 1.89
CA PHE A 315 -13.76 -31.80 1.81
C PHE A 315 -14.60 -31.09 2.86
N ILE A 316 -13.97 -30.28 3.72
CA ILE A 316 -14.61 -29.47 4.74
C ILE A 316 -14.46 -28.00 4.36
N HIS A 317 -15.55 -27.24 4.38
CA HIS A 317 -15.54 -25.79 4.18
C HIS A 317 -16.24 -25.09 5.34
N THR A 318 -15.49 -24.33 6.11
CA THR A 318 -16.01 -23.58 7.28
C THR A 318 -16.24 -22.11 6.92
N SER A 319 -17.30 -21.54 7.50
CA SER A 319 -17.58 -20.11 7.44
C SER A 319 -17.73 -19.54 8.85
N GLY A 320 -17.36 -18.27 9.01
CA GLY A 320 -17.66 -17.48 10.18
C GLY A 320 -16.98 -17.94 11.47
N THR A 321 -15.75 -18.45 11.40
CA THR A 321 -14.89 -18.64 12.60
C THR A 321 -14.77 -17.33 13.39
N HIS A 322 -14.55 -16.22 12.68
CA HIS A 322 -14.53 -14.86 13.20
C HIS A 322 -15.89 -14.13 13.07
N GLY A 323 -17.02 -14.84 13.23
CA GLY A 323 -18.35 -14.22 13.33
C GLY A 323 -18.74 -13.34 12.13
N VAL A 324 -18.42 -12.04 12.20
CA VAL A 324 -18.60 -11.03 11.14
C VAL A 324 -18.02 -11.43 9.78
N GLU A 325 -16.95 -12.22 9.73
CA GLU A 325 -16.40 -12.74 8.46
C GLU A 325 -17.32 -13.80 7.82
N GLY A 326 -18.34 -14.27 8.55
CA GLY A 326 -19.34 -15.23 8.09
C GLY A 326 -20.10 -14.77 6.85
N TYR A 327 -20.21 -13.45 6.58
CA TYR A 327 -20.80 -12.95 5.34
C TYR A 327 -20.07 -13.48 4.10
N VAL A 328 -18.72 -13.48 4.13
CA VAL A 328 -17.85 -13.90 3.03
C VAL A 328 -17.99 -15.40 2.78
N GLY A 329 -17.67 -16.21 3.80
CA GLY A 329 -17.70 -17.67 3.68
C GLY A 329 -19.09 -18.24 3.40
N ALA A 330 -20.15 -17.66 4.00
CA ALA A 330 -21.51 -18.10 3.74
C ALA A 330 -21.99 -17.77 2.32
N GLY A 331 -21.58 -16.62 1.78
CA GLY A 331 -21.90 -16.26 0.39
C GLY A 331 -21.35 -17.28 -0.60
N ILE A 332 -20.10 -17.72 -0.39
CA ILE A 332 -19.46 -18.78 -1.18
C ILE A 332 -20.24 -20.10 -1.05
N GLN A 333 -20.58 -20.51 0.17
CA GLN A 333 -21.36 -21.75 0.41
C GLN A 333 -22.72 -21.71 -0.29
N LEU A 334 -23.44 -20.60 -0.22
CA LEU A 334 -24.74 -20.44 -0.88
C LEU A 334 -24.61 -20.49 -2.41
N ALA A 335 -23.60 -19.83 -2.98
CA ALA A 335 -23.32 -19.89 -4.40
C ALA A 335 -22.94 -21.31 -4.86
N PHE A 336 -22.15 -22.02 -4.05
CA PHE A 336 -21.76 -23.39 -4.32
C PHE A 336 -22.95 -24.35 -4.34
N LEU A 337 -23.82 -24.30 -3.32
CA LEU A 337 -25.04 -25.11 -3.24
C LEU A 337 -25.99 -24.84 -4.42
N GLU A 338 -26.17 -23.57 -4.80
CA GLU A 338 -27.00 -23.20 -5.95
C GLU A 338 -26.40 -23.71 -7.26
N LYS A 339 -25.08 -23.65 -7.44
CA LYS A 339 -24.40 -24.17 -8.63
C LYS A 339 -24.46 -25.70 -8.73
N ILE A 340 -24.44 -26.41 -7.60
CA ILE A 340 -24.73 -27.86 -7.56
C ILE A 340 -26.16 -28.11 -8.04
N LYS A 341 -27.15 -27.39 -7.50
CA LYS A 341 -28.56 -27.52 -7.89
C LYS A 341 -28.77 -27.27 -9.39
N GLN A 342 -28.09 -26.28 -9.93
CA GLN A 342 -28.09 -25.94 -11.36
C GLN A 342 -27.26 -26.90 -12.23
N LYS A 343 -26.60 -27.92 -11.63
CA LYS A 343 -25.68 -28.85 -12.31
C LYS A 343 -24.51 -28.15 -13.03
N LYS A 344 -24.11 -26.97 -12.53
CA LYS A 344 -22.95 -26.21 -12.99
C LYS A 344 -21.67 -26.61 -12.27
N ILE A 345 -21.76 -27.33 -11.14
CA ILE A 345 -20.62 -27.96 -10.50
C ILE A 345 -20.95 -29.43 -10.30
N ASN A 346 -20.12 -30.29 -10.88
CA ASN A 346 -20.21 -31.73 -10.71
C ASN A 346 -19.34 -32.16 -9.52
N ILE A 347 -19.99 -32.70 -8.49
CA ILE A 347 -19.28 -33.25 -7.33
C ILE A 347 -18.69 -34.61 -7.73
N PRO A 348 -17.39 -34.85 -7.48
CA PRO A 348 -16.80 -36.17 -7.64
C PRO A 348 -17.58 -37.27 -6.92
N LYS A 349 -17.82 -38.40 -7.58
CA LYS A 349 -18.66 -39.48 -7.02
C LYS A 349 -18.14 -40.03 -5.69
N ASN A 350 -16.83 -40.02 -5.45
CA ASN A 350 -16.18 -40.60 -4.27
C ASN A 350 -15.83 -39.58 -3.18
N VAL A 351 -16.22 -38.31 -3.32
CA VAL A 351 -15.86 -37.25 -2.37
C VAL A 351 -17.06 -36.88 -1.51
N ASN A 352 -16.83 -36.81 -0.21
CA ASN A 352 -17.78 -36.30 0.78
C ASN A 352 -17.54 -34.81 0.97
N ILE A 353 -18.60 -34.00 1.06
CA ILE A 353 -18.48 -32.56 1.30
C ILE A 353 -19.21 -32.20 2.58
N VAL A 354 -18.54 -31.43 3.44
CA VAL A 354 -19.05 -30.94 4.72
C VAL A 354 -18.98 -29.41 4.70
N LEU A 355 -20.13 -28.75 4.68
CA LEU A 355 -20.23 -27.29 4.75
C LEU A 355 -20.69 -26.89 6.16
N ILE A 356 -19.92 -26.05 6.84
CA ILE A 356 -20.20 -25.61 8.22
C ILE A 356 -20.60 -24.13 8.20
N HIS A 357 -21.84 -23.85 8.59
CA HIS A 357 -22.49 -22.53 8.53
C HIS A 357 -23.18 -22.19 9.86
N ALA A 358 -22.67 -21.29 10.68
CA ALA A 358 -21.32 -20.76 10.72
C ALA A 358 -20.75 -21.08 12.12
N LEU A 359 -19.43 -21.22 12.25
CA LEU A 359 -18.82 -21.71 13.49
C LEU A 359 -19.04 -20.77 14.70
N ASN A 360 -19.01 -19.46 14.48
CA ASN A 360 -19.37 -18.45 15.48
C ASN A 360 -20.71 -17.78 15.11
N PRO A 361 -21.86 -18.44 15.37
CA PRO A 361 -23.17 -17.88 15.03
C PRO A 361 -23.49 -16.64 15.86
N PHE A 362 -22.93 -16.52 17.07
CA PHE A 362 -23.09 -15.34 17.91
C PHE A 362 -22.46 -14.10 17.26
N GLY A 363 -21.16 -14.18 16.95
CA GLY A 363 -20.46 -13.07 16.30
C GLY A 363 -21.10 -12.71 14.97
N PHE A 364 -21.51 -13.70 14.17
CA PHE A 364 -22.18 -13.43 12.90
C PHE A 364 -23.55 -12.74 13.08
N ASN A 365 -24.32 -13.10 14.10
CA ASN A 365 -25.63 -12.49 14.36
C ASN A 365 -25.54 -11.06 14.88
N PHE A 366 -24.49 -10.74 15.63
CA PHE A 366 -24.29 -9.42 16.24
C PHE A 366 -23.24 -8.57 15.53
N ASP A 367 -22.81 -8.96 14.32
CA ASP A 367 -21.78 -8.29 13.53
C ASP A 367 -20.45 -8.09 14.30
N ARG A 368 -20.08 -9.08 15.12
CA ARG A 368 -18.85 -9.10 15.92
C ARG A 368 -17.87 -10.12 15.38
N ARG A 369 -16.57 -9.88 15.61
CA ARG A 369 -15.53 -10.89 15.38
C ARG A 369 -15.57 -12.02 16.42
N PHE A 370 -15.90 -11.67 17.65
CA PHE A 370 -15.78 -12.54 18.82
C PHE A 370 -17.08 -13.30 19.13
N ASN A 371 -17.00 -14.35 19.93
CA ASN A 371 -18.17 -15.12 20.37
C ASN A 371 -18.90 -14.44 21.56
N GLU A 372 -19.87 -15.15 22.14
CA GLU A 372 -20.68 -14.70 23.27
C GLU A 372 -19.89 -14.31 24.52
N ASN A 373 -18.68 -14.88 24.70
CA ASN A 373 -17.78 -14.61 25.81
C ASN A 373 -16.61 -13.71 25.42
N ASN A 374 -16.75 -12.97 24.31
CA ASN A 374 -15.71 -12.11 23.74
C ASN A 374 -14.43 -12.86 23.31
N VAL A 375 -14.54 -14.17 23.11
CA VAL A 375 -13.41 -15.00 22.69
C VAL A 375 -13.27 -14.99 21.17
N ASP A 376 -12.06 -14.74 20.71
CA ASP A 376 -11.61 -15.06 19.37
C ASP A 376 -11.46 -16.57 19.24
N LEU A 377 -12.39 -17.22 18.53
CA LEU A 377 -12.38 -18.67 18.37
C LEU A 377 -11.10 -19.18 17.69
N ASN A 378 -10.47 -18.35 16.85
CA ASN A 378 -9.19 -18.69 16.21
C ASN A 378 -7.99 -18.49 17.15
N ARG A 379 -8.21 -18.32 18.46
CA ARG A 379 -7.20 -18.42 19.51
C ARG A 379 -7.66 -19.37 20.63
N ASN A 380 -8.66 -20.22 20.36
CA ASN A 380 -9.30 -21.06 21.37
C ASN A 380 -9.14 -22.58 21.14
N PHE A 381 -8.58 -23.01 20.01
CA PHE A 381 -8.30 -24.41 19.69
C PHE A 381 -7.08 -24.95 20.46
N LEU A 382 -7.13 -24.92 21.79
CA LEU A 382 -6.11 -25.49 22.68
C LEU A 382 -6.61 -26.80 23.27
N LYS A 383 -5.70 -27.75 23.51
CA LYS A 383 -5.99 -29.12 23.92
C LYS A 383 -6.39 -29.26 25.39
N SER A 384 -5.77 -28.50 26.29
CA SER A 384 -5.93 -28.67 27.73
C SER A 384 -6.05 -27.35 28.48
N GLN A 385 -6.66 -27.41 29.67
CA GLN A 385 -6.71 -26.28 30.60
C GLN A 385 -5.31 -25.77 30.97
N GLU A 386 -4.34 -26.69 31.08
CA GLU A 386 -2.95 -26.35 31.36
C GLU A 386 -2.35 -25.43 30.29
N GLN A 387 -2.67 -25.62 29.01
CA GLN A 387 -2.19 -24.73 27.95
C GLN A 387 -2.77 -23.31 28.07
N PHE A 388 -4.06 -23.18 28.42
CA PHE A 388 -4.67 -21.88 28.70
C PHE A 388 -3.97 -21.20 29.90
N ASP A 389 -3.71 -21.95 30.97
CA ASP A 389 -3.03 -21.42 32.15
C ASP A 389 -1.59 -21.02 31.83
N GLN A 390 -0.86 -21.80 31.04
CA GLN A 390 0.50 -21.47 30.60
C GLN A 390 0.52 -20.18 29.77
N LEU A 391 -0.38 -20.02 28.80
CA LEU A 391 -0.43 -18.80 27.97
C LEU A 391 -0.84 -17.56 28.76
N ARG A 392 -1.62 -17.72 29.82
CA ARG A 392 -1.99 -16.63 30.74
C ARG A 392 -0.84 -16.23 31.66
N LEU A 393 -0.07 -17.21 32.17
CA LEU A 393 1.01 -17.01 33.13
C LEU A 393 2.33 -16.62 32.48
N ASN A 394 2.57 -17.06 31.24
CA ASN A 394 3.82 -16.81 30.54
C ASN A 394 3.80 -15.42 29.89
N GLU A 395 4.31 -14.41 30.59
CA GLU A 395 4.37 -13.04 30.07
C GLU A 395 5.27 -12.90 28.82
N GLU A 396 6.16 -13.85 28.51
CA GLU A 396 7.13 -13.71 27.41
C GLU A 396 6.53 -13.90 25.99
N GLN A 397 5.43 -14.63 25.83
CA GLN A 397 4.83 -14.93 24.52
C GLN A 397 3.56 -14.10 24.28
N GLY A 398 3.56 -13.19 23.29
CA GLY A 398 2.40 -12.35 22.90
C GLY A 398 1.91 -11.33 23.94
N ALA A 399 1.71 -11.75 25.19
CA ALA A 399 1.20 -10.99 26.31
C ALA A 399 2.05 -9.75 26.63
N LYS A 400 3.38 -9.83 26.53
CA LYS A 400 4.28 -8.67 26.69
C LYS A 400 3.97 -7.57 25.67
N TYR A 401 3.82 -7.93 24.39
CA TYR A 401 3.51 -6.97 23.34
C TYR A 401 2.09 -6.43 23.51
N TYR A 402 1.11 -7.29 23.79
CA TYR A 402 -0.27 -6.83 24.01
C TYR A 402 -0.36 -5.89 25.21
N LYS A 403 0.28 -6.20 26.34
CA LYS A 403 0.32 -5.37 27.56
C LYS A 403 0.85 -3.96 27.28
N GLN A 404 1.85 -3.84 26.41
CA GLN A 404 2.41 -2.55 25.98
C GLN A 404 1.39 -1.70 25.22
N PHE A 405 0.49 -2.32 24.45
CA PHE A 405 -0.53 -1.64 23.65
C PHE A 405 -1.94 -1.71 24.25
N ASN A 406 -2.12 -2.31 25.43
CA ASN A 406 -3.43 -2.58 26.02
C ASN A 406 -4.29 -1.32 26.16
N GLN A 407 -3.72 -0.19 26.60
CA GLN A 407 -4.44 1.09 26.72
C GLN A 407 -4.83 1.72 25.37
N PHE A 408 -4.19 1.28 24.29
CA PHE A 408 -4.54 1.70 22.94
C PHE A 408 -5.64 0.80 22.37
N PHE A 409 -5.50 -0.51 22.50
CA PHE A 409 -6.45 -1.49 21.99
C PHE A 409 -7.76 -1.52 22.78
N ASN A 410 -7.71 -1.24 24.08
CA ASN A 410 -8.86 -1.33 24.97
C ASN A 410 -9.02 0.02 25.67
N SER A 411 -9.87 0.89 25.12
CA SER A 411 -10.04 2.24 25.66
C SER A 411 -10.88 2.26 26.94
N ARG A 412 -11.70 1.22 27.12
CA ARG A 412 -12.58 1.00 28.29
C ARG A 412 -13.59 2.12 28.51
N GLU A 413 -14.04 2.72 27.42
CA GLU A 413 -15.03 3.78 27.38
C GLU A 413 -15.96 3.57 26.17
N ALA A 414 -17.18 4.08 26.24
CA ALA A 414 -18.09 4.01 25.11
C ALA A 414 -17.52 4.80 23.92
N TRP A 415 -17.65 4.26 22.70
CA TRP A 415 -17.26 5.00 21.50
C TRP A 415 -18.28 6.11 21.22
N VAL A 416 -17.82 7.37 21.24
CA VAL A 416 -18.64 8.56 21.04
C VAL A 416 -18.07 9.39 19.88
N PHE A 417 -18.80 9.43 18.78
CA PHE A 417 -18.45 10.27 17.63
C PHE A 417 -18.68 11.76 17.95
N PRO A 418 -17.79 12.69 17.52
CA PRO A 418 -16.51 12.47 16.84
C PRO A 418 -15.31 12.35 17.80
N PHE A 419 -15.51 12.49 19.11
CA PHE A 419 -14.43 12.58 20.10
C PHE A 419 -13.53 11.33 20.12
N SER A 420 -14.11 10.13 20.08
CA SER A 420 -13.36 8.87 20.07
C SER A 420 -12.53 8.70 18.78
N GLU A 421 -13.00 9.19 17.64
CA GLU A 421 -12.25 9.17 16.37
C GLU A 421 -10.96 10.02 16.47
N ILE A 422 -11.10 11.24 17.00
CA ILE A 422 -9.97 12.16 17.19
C ILE A 422 -8.98 11.55 18.20
N LYS A 423 -9.47 11.02 19.31
CA LYS A 423 -8.65 10.36 20.34
C LYS A 423 -7.91 9.15 19.78
N PHE A 424 -8.58 8.31 18.99
CA PHE A 424 -7.95 7.18 18.31
C PHE A 424 -6.83 7.66 17.38
N LEU A 425 -7.09 8.68 16.55
CA LEU A 425 -6.09 9.21 15.62
C LEU A 425 -4.83 9.72 16.36
N PHE A 426 -5.00 10.50 17.43
CA PHE A 426 -3.86 10.96 18.24
C PHE A 426 -3.10 9.80 18.89
N LYS A 427 -3.81 8.81 19.44
CA LYS A 427 -3.16 7.62 19.99
C LYS A 427 -2.43 6.84 18.89
N ALA A 428 -3.02 6.63 17.72
CA ALA A 428 -2.42 5.93 16.60
C ALA A 428 -1.13 6.64 16.14
N ILE A 429 -1.18 7.96 15.94
CA ILE A 429 0.00 8.78 15.59
C ILE A 429 1.08 8.66 16.65
N LYS A 430 0.73 8.78 17.94
CA LYS A 430 1.67 8.60 19.04
C LYS A 430 2.35 7.22 18.95
N HIS A 431 1.59 6.15 18.76
CA HIS A 431 2.16 4.81 18.69
C HIS A 431 3.04 4.61 17.45
N LEU A 432 2.68 5.18 16.30
CA LEU A 432 3.50 5.14 15.08
C LEU A 432 4.83 5.88 15.21
N ILE A 433 4.91 6.91 16.07
CA ILE A 433 6.17 7.64 16.34
C ILE A 433 7.11 6.82 17.23
N PHE A 434 6.56 6.12 18.23
CA PHE A 434 7.36 5.45 19.27
C PHE A 434 7.59 3.95 19.04
N TYR A 435 6.80 3.31 18.17
CA TYR A 435 6.81 1.86 17.98
C TYR A 435 6.76 1.46 16.51
N LYS A 436 7.31 0.29 16.19
CA LYS A 436 7.26 -0.28 14.84
C LYS A 436 5.88 -0.89 14.58
N ILE A 437 5.37 -0.74 13.36
CA ILE A 437 4.10 -1.37 12.93
C ILE A 437 4.16 -2.90 13.09
N SER A 438 5.32 -3.51 12.87
CA SER A 438 5.55 -4.94 13.10
C SER A 438 5.23 -5.38 14.53
N ASP A 439 5.52 -4.53 15.52
CA ASP A 439 5.33 -4.86 16.94
C ASP A 439 3.84 -4.76 17.33
N VAL A 440 3.15 -3.76 16.76
CA VAL A 440 1.68 -3.63 16.87
C VAL A 440 0.98 -4.82 16.22
N LYS A 441 1.44 -5.21 15.02
CA LYS A 441 0.90 -6.36 14.29
C LYS A 441 1.12 -7.66 15.08
N LYS A 442 2.32 -7.89 15.61
CA LYS A 442 2.62 -9.03 16.50
C LYS A 442 1.70 -9.04 17.71
N ALA A 443 1.52 -7.90 18.40
CA ALA A 443 0.65 -7.80 19.56
C ALA A 443 -0.80 -8.24 19.26
N LEU A 444 -1.33 -7.85 18.10
CA LEU A 444 -2.68 -8.21 17.68
C LEU A 444 -2.78 -9.66 17.23
N VAL A 445 -1.86 -10.08 16.37
CA VAL A 445 -1.92 -11.39 15.72
C VAL A 445 -1.61 -12.51 16.70
N THR A 446 -0.67 -12.39 17.63
CA THR A 446 -0.38 -13.49 18.56
C THR A 446 -1.59 -13.87 19.43
N GLY A 447 -2.52 -12.94 19.65
CA GLY A 447 -3.63 -13.10 20.59
C GLY A 447 -3.18 -12.88 22.04
N GLN A 448 -4.14 -12.85 22.96
CA GLN A 448 -3.89 -12.63 24.39
C GLN A 448 -4.87 -13.39 25.28
N TYR A 449 -4.46 -13.68 26.51
CA TYR A 449 -5.21 -14.52 27.45
C TYR A 449 -5.31 -13.88 28.85
N ASN A 450 -5.17 -12.56 28.94
CA ASN A 450 -5.11 -11.81 30.21
C ASN A 450 -6.24 -10.79 30.38
N TYR A 451 -6.81 -10.29 29.28
CA TYR A 451 -7.79 -9.22 29.24
C TYR A 451 -9.08 -9.73 28.59
N GLU A 452 -10.02 -10.23 29.39
CA GLU A 452 -11.28 -10.81 28.90
C GLU A 452 -12.16 -9.81 28.12
N ASP A 453 -12.04 -8.53 28.48
CA ASP A 453 -12.72 -7.40 27.85
C ASP A 453 -11.99 -6.88 26.60
N GLY A 454 -10.84 -7.45 26.26
CA GLY A 454 -9.97 -6.96 25.19
C GLY A 454 -10.12 -7.69 23.86
N ILE A 455 -9.76 -7.00 22.77
CA ILE A 455 -9.72 -7.63 21.43
C ILE A 455 -8.69 -8.76 21.37
N TYR A 456 -8.93 -9.75 20.51
CA TYR A 456 -8.07 -10.94 20.33
C TYR A 456 -7.89 -11.80 21.60
N PHE A 457 -8.87 -11.78 22.52
CA PHE A 457 -8.88 -12.64 23.68
C PHE A 457 -9.12 -14.11 23.30
N GLY A 458 -8.22 -15.02 23.67
CA GLY A 458 -8.35 -16.46 23.37
C GLY A 458 -9.23 -17.25 24.34
N GLY A 459 -9.74 -16.63 25.40
CA GLY A 459 -10.54 -17.29 26.44
C GLY A 459 -9.70 -17.93 27.54
N PHE A 460 -10.34 -18.31 28.65
CA PHE A 460 -9.68 -19.05 29.74
C PHE A 460 -9.85 -20.57 29.64
N GLN A 461 -10.70 -21.01 28.73
CA GLN A 461 -11.04 -22.41 28.50
C GLN A 461 -11.63 -22.56 27.09
N GLN A 462 -11.68 -23.81 26.60
CA GLN A 462 -12.36 -24.12 25.35
C GLN A 462 -13.84 -23.67 25.37
N GLN A 463 -14.22 -22.90 24.35
CA GLN A 463 -15.56 -22.40 24.11
C GLN A 463 -16.50 -23.47 23.54
N ASN A 464 -17.81 -23.25 23.64
CA ASN A 464 -18.81 -24.22 23.19
C ASN A 464 -18.70 -24.50 21.68
N SER A 465 -18.56 -23.46 20.85
CA SER A 465 -18.33 -23.61 19.40
C SER A 465 -17.11 -24.46 19.07
N THR A 466 -15.99 -24.26 19.77
CA THR A 466 -14.75 -25.04 19.61
C THR A 466 -14.98 -26.52 19.93
N LYS A 467 -15.67 -26.80 21.04
CA LYS A 467 -16.01 -28.18 21.44
C LYS A 467 -16.94 -28.85 20.44
N ILE A 468 -17.97 -28.14 19.98
CA ILE A 468 -18.89 -28.63 18.93
C ILE A 468 -18.12 -28.96 17.65
N MET A 469 -17.18 -28.12 17.23
CA MET A 469 -16.37 -28.37 16.04
C MET A 469 -15.53 -29.64 16.18
N ILE A 470 -14.87 -29.83 17.33
CA ILE A 470 -14.06 -31.03 17.61
C ILE A 470 -14.94 -32.28 17.67
N GLU A 471 -16.07 -32.24 18.38
CA GLU A 471 -17.03 -33.36 18.48
C GLU A 471 -17.65 -33.69 17.12
N LEU A 472 -18.01 -32.67 16.33
CA LEU A 472 -18.55 -32.84 14.98
C LEU A 472 -17.58 -33.65 14.12
N LEU A 473 -16.32 -33.25 14.04
CA LEU A 473 -15.35 -33.93 13.19
C LEU A 473 -14.96 -35.31 13.75
N SER A 474 -14.63 -35.39 15.03
CA SER A 474 -14.08 -36.61 15.62
C SER A 474 -15.13 -37.69 15.89
N GLU A 475 -16.32 -37.31 16.38
CA GLU A 475 -17.36 -38.24 16.83
C GLU A 475 -18.54 -38.32 15.87
N LYS A 476 -19.12 -37.19 15.47
CA LYS A 476 -20.34 -37.21 14.62
C LYS A 476 -20.05 -37.62 13.18
N LEU A 477 -18.94 -37.19 12.62
CA LEU A 477 -18.46 -37.57 11.29
C LEU A 477 -17.43 -38.71 11.33
N ASN A 478 -17.06 -39.17 12.53
CA ASN A 478 -16.13 -40.27 12.76
C ASN A 478 -14.79 -40.12 12.01
N LEU A 479 -14.25 -38.90 11.96
CA LEU A 479 -12.98 -38.62 11.26
C LEU A 479 -11.74 -38.90 12.11
N LYS A 480 -11.91 -39.31 13.36
CA LYS A 480 -10.80 -39.72 14.23
C LYS A 480 -10.14 -40.99 13.67
N ASN A 481 -8.84 -40.94 13.38
CA ASN A 481 -8.10 -41.99 12.68
C ASN A 481 -8.66 -42.35 11.30
N TYR A 482 -9.31 -41.40 10.62
CA TYR A 482 -9.77 -41.61 9.25
C TYR A 482 -8.59 -41.86 8.31
N GLU A 483 -8.68 -42.93 7.51
CA GLU A 483 -7.58 -43.38 6.63
C GLU A 483 -7.54 -42.60 5.31
N GLU A 484 -8.69 -42.08 4.88
CA GLU A 484 -8.82 -41.32 3.64
C GLU A 484 -8.47 -39.84 3.86
N PRO A 485 -8.01 -39.13 2.82
CA PRO A 485 -7.58 -37.75 2.96
C PRO A 485 -8.72 -36.78 3.32
N VAL A 486 -8.43 -35.87 4.25
CA VAL A 486 -9.33 -34.77 4.63
C VAL A 486 -8.70 -33.44 4.21
N VAL A 487 -9.44 -32.63 3.46
CA VAL A 487 -9.04 -31.26 3.06
C VAL A 487 -9.99 -30.28 3.72
N HIS A 488 -9.47 -29.29 4.45
CA HIS A 488 -10.28 -28.25 5.09
C HIS A 488 -9.85 -26.86 4.63
N ILE A 489 -10.83 -26.07 4.17
CA ILE A 489 -10.72 -24.63 3.96
C ILE A 489 -11.54 -23.92 5.05
N ASP A 490 -10.88 -23.07 5.83
CA ASP A 490 -11.55 -22.07 6.66
C ASP A 490 -11.53 -20.71 5.95
N VAL A 491 -12.70 -20.13 5.71
CA VAL A 491 -12.79 -18.86 5.00
C VAL A 491 -12.76 -17.69 5.98
N HIS A 492 -11.81 -16.81 5.73
CA HIS A 492 -11.57 -15.59 6.48
C HIS A 492 -11.57 -14.36 5.59
N SER A 493 -11.64 -13.20 6.20
CA SER A 493 -11.46 -11.93 5.51
C SER A 493 -10.82 -10.91 6.45
N GLY A 494 -10.02 -10.01 5.91
CA GLY A 494 -9.28 -9.03 6.72
C GLY A 494 -8.02 -8.56 6.00
N LEU A 495 -7.11 -9.47 5.72
CA LEU A 495 -5.74 -9.15 5.29
C LEU A 495 -5.54 -9.22 3.77
N GLY A 496 -4.89 -8.20 3.21
CA GLY A 496 -4.51 -8.15 1.80
C GLY A 496 -5.34 -7.15 0.99
N GLU A 497 -5.23 -7.24 -0.33
CA GLU A 497 -5.97 -6.37 -1.26
C GLU A 497 -7.46 -6.77 -1.33
N ALA A 498 -8.34 -5.78 -1.36
CA ALA A 498 -9.80 -5.97 -1.36
C ALA A 498 -10.27 -7.02 -2.38
N GLY A 499 -10.90 -8.09 -1.88
CA GLY A 499 -11.49 -9.17 -2.70
C GLY A 499 -10.48 -10.15 -3.30
N LYS A 500 -9.18 -9.97 -3.10
CA LYS A 500 -8.15 -10.96 -3.46
C LYS A 500 -7.88 -11.88 -2.29
N ASP A 501 -7.80 -13.18 -2.55
CA ASP A 501 -7.51 -14.19 -1.53
C ASP A 501 -6.02 -14.48 -1.40
N THR A 502 -5.66 -14.98 -0.22
CA THR A 502 -4.34 -15.51 0.11
C THR A 502 -4.52 -16.79 0.92
N PHE A 503 -3.74 -17.83 0.58
CA PHE A 503 -3.76 -19.08 1.33
C PHE A 503 -2.74 -19.05 2.47
N MET A 504 -3.22 -19.38 3.66
CA MET A 504 -2.44 -19.44 4.89
C MET A 504 -2.45 -20.87 5.44
N TYR A 505 -1.27 -21.46 5.66
CA TYR A 505 -1.11 -22.83 6.14
C TYR A 505 0.31 -23.10 6.68
N GLN A 506 0.45 -24.22 7.39
CA GLN A 506 1.75 -24.70 7.90
C GLN A 506 2.62 -25.33 6.80
N PHE A 507 3.91 -24.98 6.76
CA PHE A 507 4.84 -25.32 5.68
C PHE A 507 4.93 -26.81 5.28
N TYR A 508 4.80 -27.76 6.20
CA TYR A 508 4.86 -29.20 5.85
C TYR A 508 3.74 -29.64 4.88
N GLN A 509 2.69 -28.84 4.74
CA GLN A 509 1.56 -29.08 3.82
C GLN A 509 1.80 -28.47 2.43
N HIS A 510 2.87 -27.69 2.24
CA HIS A 510 3.10 -26.86 1.06
C HIS A 510 3.04 -27.66 -0.24
N GLU A 511 3.75 -28.79 -0.33
CA GLU A 511 3.76 -29.63 -1.52
C GLU A 511 2.37 -30.19 -1.89
N ALA A 512 1.59 -30.59 -0.89
CA ALA A 512 0.24 -31.10 -1.11
C ALA A 512 -0.70 -29.99 -1.58
N ILE A 513 -0.69 -28.84 -0.91
CA ILE A 513 -1.52 -27.68 -1.25
C ILE A 513 -1.16 -27.17 -2.64
N LYS A 514 0.12 -26.96 -2.92
CA LYS A 514 0.63 -26.56 -4.24
C LYS A 514 0.13 -27.50 -5.35
N SER A 515 0.17 -28.82 -5.09
CA SER A 515 -0.31 -29.79 -6.08
C SER A 515 -1.82 -29.75 -6.36
N ILE A 516 -2.62 -29.21 -5.45
CA ILE A 516 -4.07 -28.98 -5.62
C ILE A 516 -4.32 -27.66 -6.36
N PHE A 517 -3.69 -26.56 -5.94
CA PHE A 517 -4.05 -25.21 -6.41
C PHE A 517 -3.25 -24.70 -7.62
N GLU A 518 -2.12 -25.32 -7.99
CA GLU A 518 -1.39 -24.94 -9.22
C GLU A 518 -1.98 -25.56 -10.50
N GLN A 519 -3.01 -26.41 -10.37
CA GLN A 519 -3.69 -26.99 -11.53
C GLN A 519 -4.53 -25.93 -12.23
N LYS A 520 -4.39 -25.85 -13.55
CA LYS A 520 -5.37 -25.14 -14.37
C LYS A 520 -6.68 -25.93 -14.31
N PRO A 521 -7.80 -25.33 -13.88
CA PRO A 521 -9.07 -26.05 -13.85
C PRO A 521 -9.44 -26.51 -15.27
N ASP A 522 -9.77 -27.80 -15.43
CA ASP A 522 -10.05 -28.44 -16.73
C ASP A 522 -11.24 -27.81 -17.49
N GLU A 523 -12.17 -27.17 -16.76
CA GLU A 523 -13.28 -26.39 -17.31
C GLU A 523 -13.32 -25.03 -16.59
N ILE A 524 -12.76 -23.99 -17.20
CA ILE A 524 -13.06 -22.61 -16.81
C ILE A 524 -14.47 -22.33 -17.33
N PHE A 525 -15.49 -22.52 -16.48
CA PHE A 525 -16.81 -21.93 -16.71
C PHE A 525 -16.62 -20.43 -17.00
N GLU A 526 -17.51 -19.83 -17.81
CA GLU A 526 -17.55 -18.40 -18.17
C GLU A 526 -17.51 -17.46 -16.95
N TYR A 527 -16.37 -17.39 -16.28
CA TYR A 527 -16.00 -16.39 -15.29
C TYR A 527 -14.96 -15.50 -15.96
N ASN A 528 -14.97 -14.24 -15.58
CA ASN A 528 -14.13 -13.23 -16.21
C ASN A 528 -12.66 -13.68 -16.14
N THR A 529 -12.08 -14.06 -17.29
CA THR A 529 -10.77 -14.73 -17.41
C THR A 529 -9.59 -13.87 -16.94
N LYS A 530 -9.85 -12.69 -16.39
CA LYS A 530 -8.89 -11.79 -15.75
C LYS A 530 -8.54 -12.18 -14.31
N ASN A 531 -9.30 -13.08 -13.66
CA ASN A 531 -9.14 -13.43 -12.24
C ASN A 531 -8.68 -14.88 -11.97
N THR A 532 -8.09 -15.57 -12.95
CA THR A 532 -7.75 -17.01 -12.88
C THR A 532 -6.41 -17.33 -12.19
N GLU A 533 -5.85 -16.40 -11.41
CA GLU A 533 -4.57 -16.58 -10.70
C GLU A 533 -4.80 -16.97 -9.23
N LEU A 534 -5.59 -18.01 -9.01
CA LEU A 534 -5.74 -18.59 -7.68
C LEU A 534 -4.46 -19.26 -7.23
N GLY A 535 -4.09 -19.02 -5.97
CA GLY A 535 -2.88 -19.58 -5.36
C GLY A 535 -1.56 -19.12 -5.97
N ARG A 536 -1.55 -18.29 -7.01
CA ARG A 536 -0.33 -17.70 -7.58
C ARG A 536 0.01 -16.34 -7.00
N ASP A 537 -0.97 -15.66 -6.40
CA ASP A 537 -0.77 -14.33 -5.86
C ASP A 537 0.01 -14.35 -4.54
N TYR A 538 -0.34 -15.18 -3.53
CA TYR A 538 0.47 -15.31 -2.29
C TYR A 538 0.20 -16.63 -1.54
N PHE A 539 1.26 -17.34 -1.14
CA PHE A 539 1.25 -18.39 -0.11
C PHE A 539 1.92 -17.83 1.15
N LEU A 540 1.19 -17.73 2.26
CA LEU A 540 1.72 -17.22 3.53
C LEU A 540 1.87 -18.36 4.54
N ASP A 541 3.12 -18.61 4.96
CA ASP A 541 3.45 -19.58 6.02
C ASP A 541 3.08 -19.00 7.40
N THR A 542 2.18 -19.68 8.13
CA THR A 542 1.66 -19.18 9.41
C THR A 542 2.47 -19.58 10.63
N SER A 543 3.35 -20.60 10.58
CA SER A 543 4.40 -20.84 11.61
C SER A 543 5.13 -22.19 11.43
N SER A 544 6.44 -22.17 11.19
CA SER A 544 7.50 -22.65 12.13
C SER A 544 8.87 -22.87 11.44
N GLN A 545 9.66 -21.80 11.31
CA GLN A 545 11.12 -21.91 11.07
C GLN A 545 11.90 -22.52 12.26
N ALA A 546 11.25 -22.98 13.33
CA ALA A 546 11.95 -23.36 14.57
C ALA A 546 12.43 -24.83 14.63
N GLN A 547 12.03 -25.73 13.73
CA GLN A 547 12.51 -27.12 13.73
C GLN A 547 13.28 -27.56 12.49
N PHE A 548 13.20 -26.83 11.37
CA PHE A 548 13.89 -27.20 10.12
C PHE A 548 15.19 -26.44 9.84
N LEU A 549 15.60 -25.50 10.71
CA LEU A 549 16.86 -24.74 10.52
C LEU A 549 18.14 -25.52 10.89
N ASN A 550 18.06 -26.81 11.21
CA ASN A 550 19.26 -27.63 11.42
C ASN A 550 19.77 -28.36 10.16
N GLU A 551 19.01 -28.41 9.06
CA GLU A 551 19.44 -29.12 7.85
C GLU A 551 19.00 -28.39 6.58
N THR A 552 19.57 -27.20 6.33
CA THR A 552 19.95 -26.66 5.00
C THR A 552 20.22 -25.16 5.12
N GLN A 553 21.37 -24.80 5.71
CA GLN A 553 22.03 -23.57 5.30
C GLN A 553 22.59 -23.77 3.90
N GLN A 554 21.83 -23.36 2.88
CA GLN A 554 22.29 -22.78 1.61
C GLN A 554 21.13 -22.83 0.60
N ASN A 555 20.78 -21.65 0.06
CA ASN A 555 19.77 -21.35 -0.95
C ASN A 555 18.38 -20.95 -0.42
N SER A 556 18.30 -19.83 0.30
CA SER A 556 17.05 -19.07 0.42
C SER A 556 17.05 -17.91 -0.59
N ASP A 557 16.43 -18.14 -1.74
CA ASP A 557 16.03 -17.05 -2.63
C ASP A 557 14.99 -16.16 -1.93
N ASN A 558 15.20 -14.86 -2.07
CA ASN A 558 14.48 -13.77 -1.42
C ASN A 558 12.99 -13.66 -1.80
N THR A 559 12.10 -14.33 -1.07
CA THR A 559 10.68 -13.94 -1.01
C THR A 559 10.17 -13.90 0.44
N LYS A 560 10.72 -12.98 1.25
CA LYS A 560 10.06 -12.54 2.49
C LYS A 560 8.90 -11.63 2.12
N THR A 561 7.67 -12.12 2.16
CA THR A 561 6.47 -11.27 2.04
C THR A 561 6.09 -10.71 3.42
N ASP A 562 5.99 -9.38 3.51
CA ASP A 562 5.73 -8.57 4.72
C ASP A 562 4.40 -8.94 5.45
N VAL A 563 3.49 -9.64 4.77
CA VAL A 563 2.14 -9.95 5.26
C VAL A 563 2.11 -11.13 6.26
N GLY A 564 3.04 -12.08 6.20
CA GLY A 564 3.10 -13.22 7.14
C GLY A 564 3.86 -12.96 8.44
N GLN A 565 4.65 -11.87 8.52
CA GLN A 565 5.42 -11.55 9.72
C GLN A 565 4.51 -11.28 10.92
N GLY A 566 4.79 -11.94 12.05
CA GLY A 566 4.08 -11.79 13.32
C GLY A 566 3.11 -12.92 13.69
N TYR A 567 2.96 -13.93 12.83
CA TYR A 567 2.14 -15.12 13.10
C TYR A 567 2.89 -16.24 13.83
N GLU A 568 4.20 -16.10 14.04
CA GLU A 568 5.09 -17.19 14.48
C GLU A 568 4.77 -17.69 15.90
N GLU A 569 4.19 -16.83 16.74
CA GLU A 569 3.83 -17.12 18.13
C GLU A 569 2.35 -17.46 18.33
N VAL A 570 1.56 -17.53 17.25
CA VAL A 570 0.12 -17.83 17.35
C VAL A 570 -0.10 -19.20 17.97
N ARG A 571 -1.04 -19.28 18.91
CA ARG A 571 -1.48 -20.51 19.59
C ARG A 571 -3.00 -20.55 19.66
N GLY A 572 -3.56 -21.75 19.67
CA GLY A 572 -5.00 -21.98 19.70
C GLY A 572 -5.69 -21.65 18.39
N SER A 573 -4.96 -21.63 17.28
CA SER A 573 -5.53 -21.33 15.96
C SER A 573 -6.24 -22.53 15.36
N MET A 574 -7.07 -22.26 14.35
CA MET A 574 -7.76 -23.28 13.58
C MET A 574 -6.78 -24.36 13.12
N ASP A 575 -5.51 -24.05 12.82
CA ASP A 575 -4.45 -25.00 12.40
C ASP A 575 -4.26 -26.21 13.34
N GLU A 576 -4.67 -26.09 14.61
CA GLU A 576 -4.62 -27.16 15.62
C GLU A 576 -5.85 -28.10 15.59
N LEU A 577 -6.92 -27.75 14.86
CA LEU A 577 -8.18 -28.49 14.83
C LEU A 577 -8.02 -29.97 14.45
N PHE A 578 -7.30 -30.27 13.37
CA PHE A 578 -7.09 -31.66 12.96
C PHE A 578 -6.32 -32.46 14.02
N GLN A 579 -5.44 -31.80 14.79
CA GLN A 579 -4.77 -32.43 15.91
C GLN A 579 -5.77 -32.78 17.01
N LEU A 580 -6.66 -31.85 17.36
CA LEU A 580 -7.68 -32.03 18.39
C LEU A 580 -8.75 -33.06 17.99
N ALA A 581 -9.14 -33.10 16.72
CA ALA A 581 -10.11 -34.05 16.18
C ALA A 581 -9.50 -35.45 15.91
N GLY A 582 -8.18 -35.60 15.98
CA GLY A 582 -7.48 -36.86 15.69
C GLY A 582 -7.46 -37.25 14.21
N ILE A 583 -7.49 -36.27 13.31
CA ILE A 583 -7.44 -36.46 11.86
C ILE A 583 -5.98 -36.55 11.42
N LYS A 584 -5.53 -37.78 11.12
CA LYS A 584 -4.13 -38.05 10.79
C LYS A 584 -3.75 -37.65 9.38
N LYS A 585 -4.58 -37.99 8.37
CA LYS A 585 -4.26 -37.73 6.97
C LYS A 585 -5.06 -36.56 6.44
N GLY A 586 -4.45 -35.37 6.42
CA GLY A 586 -5.18 -34.21 5.92
C GLY A 586 -4.40 -32.92 5.83
N ILE A 587 -4.94 -32.03 4.99
CA ILE A 587 -4.48 -30.65 4.88
C ILE A 587 -5.53 -29.68 5.43
N GLN A 588 -5.03 -28.61 6.01
CA GLN A 588 -5.81 -27.55 6.59
C GLN A 588 -5.21 -26.21 6.17
N MET A 589 -6.07 -25.32 5.68
CA MET A 589 -5.68 -24.01 5.22
C MET A 589 -6.78 -22.98 5.49
N THR A 590 -6.34 -21.75 5.66
CA THR A 590 -7.19 -20.57 5.67
C THR A 590 -7.17 -19.94 4.27
N GLN A 591 -8.35 -19.64 3.73
CA GLN A 591 -8.50 -18.77 2.56
C GLN A 591 -8.90 -17.38 3.07
N GLU A 592 -7.93 -16.47 3.09
CA GLU A 592 -8.07 -15.12 3.65
C GLU A 592 -8.31 -14.12 2.51
N PHE A 593 -9.48 -13.46 2.49
CA PHE A 593 -9.78 -12.39 1.54
C PHE A 593 -9.38 -11.01 2.08
N GLY A 594 -8.61 -10.23 1.31
CA GLY A 594 -8.27 -8.87 1.69
C GLY A 594 -9.48 -7.94 1.72
N THR A 595 -9.46 -6.94 2.61
CA THR A 595 -10.60 -6.06 2.89
C THR A 595 -10.17 -4.58 2.95
N MET A 596 -10.72 -3.81 3.89
CA MET A 596 -10.30 -2.42 4.13
C MET A 596 -8.85 -2.39 4.65
N PRO A 597 -8.14 -1.26 4.54
CA PRO A 597 -6.78 -1.13 5.07
C PRO A 597 -6.68 -1.54 6.55
N ASN A 598 -5.60 -2.22 6.93
CA ASN A 598 -5.41 -2.81 8.28
C ASN A 598 -5.65 -1.84 9.45
N ILE A 599 -5.30 -0.55 9.28
CA ILE A 599 -5.55 0.46 10.32
C ILE A 599 -7.04 0.71 10.55
N TYR A 600 -7.84 0.60 9.49
CA TYR A 600 -9.29 0.73 9.54
C TYR A 600 -9.93 -0.50 10.17
N VAL A 601 -9.45 -1.69 9.80
CA VAL A 601 -9.83 -2.95 10.44
C VAL A 601 -9.56 -2.90 11.94
N LEU A 602 -8.35 -2.48 12.34
CA LEU A 602 -7.98 -2.31 13.75
C LEU A 602 -8.89 -1.30 14.47
N LYS A 603 -9.13 -0.13 13.87
CA LYS A 603 -10.04 0.87 14.45
C LYS A 603 -11.43 0.29 14.67
N SER A 604 -12.00 -0.36 13.66
CA SER A 604 -13.33 -0.94 13.76
C SER A 604 -13.41 -2.05 14.82
N LEU A 605 -12.36 -2.87 14.97
CA LEU A 605 -12.28 -3.87 16.05
C LEU A 605 -12.33 -3.24 17.44
N ILE A 606 -11.52 -2.19 17.65
CA ILE A 606 -11.49 -1.46 18.93
C ILE A 606 -12.85 -0.81 19.19
N GLN A 607 -13.38 -0.10 18.19
CA GLN A 607 -14.65 0.61 18.29
C GLN A 607 -15.83 -0.32 18.57
N GLU A 608 -15.91 -1.46 17.88
CA GLU A 608 -16.96 -2.45 18.12
C GLU A 608 -16.87 -3.00 19.54
N ASN A 609 -15.67 -3.43 19.95
CA ASN A 609 -15.44 -3.98 21.28
C ASN A 609 -15.77 -2.98 22.41
N ASP A 610 -15.31 -1.74 22.27
CA ASP A 610 -15.62 -0.65 23.21
C ASP A 610 -17.13 -0.35 23.25
N SER A 611 -17.78 -0.31 22.10
CA SER A 611 -19.24 -0.10 22.01
C SER A 611 -20.01 -1.27 22.64
N TRP A 612 -19.52 -2.50 22.48
CA TRP A 612 -20.13 -3.70 23.02
C TRP A 612 -20.17 -3.73 24.55
N PHE A 613 -19.04 -3.39 25.20
CA PHE A 613 -18.93 -3.45 26.65
C PHE A 613 -19.43 -2.19 27.35
N TYR A 614 -19.19 -1.01 26.77
CA TYR A 614 -19.41 0.27 27.46
C TYR A 614 -20.49 1.13 26.82
N GLY A 615 -20.95 0.78 25.61
CA GLY A 615 -21.98 1.51 24.90
C GLY A 615 -23.41 1.05 25.22
N ASN A 616 -24.37 1.92 24.91
CA ASN A 616 -25.78 1.59 24.88
C ASN A 616 -26.15 0.74 23.65
N GLN A 617 -27.39 0.22 23.57
CA GLN A 617 -27.83 -0.66 22.49
C GLN A 617 -27.62 -0.06 21.08
N GLN A 618 -27.85 1.23 20.90
CA GLN A 618 -27.64 1.90 19.61
C GLN A 618 -26.16 1.93 19.24
N GLN A 619 -25.27 2.19 20.20
CA GLN A 619 -23.82 2.16 19.99
C GLN A 619 -23.33 0.75 19.65
N LYS A 620 -23.85 -0.29 20.30
CA LYS A 620 -23.52 -1.69 19.96
C LYS A 620 -23.83 -2.01 18.50
N ILE A 621 -25.04 -1.64 18.04
CA ILE A 621 -25.46 -1.84 16.65
C ILE A 621 -24.55 -1.06 15.69
N GLN A 622 -24.24 0.20 16.01
CA GLN A 622 -23.37 1.02 15.16
C GLN A 622 -21.93 0.47 15.09
N GLY A 623 -21.38 0.02 16.22
CA GLY A 623 -20.07 -0.64 16.27
C GLY A 623 -20.03 -1.89 15.38
N GLY A 624 -21.04 -2.76 15.50
CA GLY A 624 -21.17 -3.95 14.64
C GLY A 624 -21.27 -3.62 13.16
N VAL A 625 -22.09 -2.64 12.77
CA VAL A 625 -22.21 -2.20 11.36
C VAL A 625 -20.88 -1.70 10.80
N GLN A 626 -20.09 -0.98 11.60
CA GLN A 626 -18.78 -0.49 11.18
C GLN A 626 -17.73 -1.60 11.11
N LEU A 627 -17.78 -2.58 12.02
CA LEU A 627 -16.94 -3.77 11.94
C LEU A 627 -17.26 -4.59 10.70
N LYS A 628 -18.55 -4.85 10.45
CA LYS A 628 -19.01 -5.52 9.24
C LYS A 628 -18.50 -4.83 7.99
N SER A 629 -18.59 -3.51 7.90
CA SER A 629 -18.11 -2.76 6.73
C SER A 629 -16.59 -2.83 6.54
N ALA A 630 -15.83 -3.09 7.61
CA ALA A 630 -14.39 -3.27 7.54
C ALA A 630 -14.00 -4.65 7.00
N PHE A 631 -14.76 -5.69 7.35
CA PHE A 631 -14.50 -7.10 7.00
C PHE A 631 -15.27 -7.59 5.76
N PHE A 632 -16.36 -6.91 5.39
CA PHE A 632 -17.20 -7.24 4.25
C PHE A 632 -17.53 -5.96 3.47
N ILE A 633 -16.79 -5.74 2.37
CA ILE A 633 -16.97 -4.55 1.53
C ILE A 633 -18.21 -4.76 0.65
N ASP A 634 -19.22 -3.92 0.84
CA ASP A 634 -20.48 -4.00 0.11
C ASP A 634 -20.37 -3.37 -1.29
N SER A 635 -19.39 -3.80 -2.09
CA SER A 635 -19.22 -3.44 -3.49
C SER A 635 -19.42 -4.65 -4.39
N LEU A 636 -19.90 -4.42 -5.61
CA LEU A 636 -20.08 -5.50 -6.58
C LEU A 636 -18.75 -6.20 -6.92
N GLU A 637 -17.70 -5.42 -7.13
CA GLU A 637 -16.36 -5.92 -7.46
C GLU A 637 -15.80 -6.84 -6.36
N PHE A 638 -15.90 -6.43 -5.10
CA PHE A 638 -15.46 -7.25 -3.97
C PHE A 638 -16.23 -8.57 -3.92
N LYS A 639 -17.57 -8.51 -3.99
CA LYS A 639 -18.45 -9.68 -3.95
C LYS A 639 -18.16 -10.65 -5.10
N GLN A 640 -17.97 -10.13 -6.30
CA GLN A 640 -17.67 -10.94 -7.49
C GLN A 640 -16.31 -11.62 -7.35
N ASN A 641 -15.27 -10.90 -6.94
CA ASN A 641 -13.93 -11.47 -6.74
C ASN A 641 -13.95 -12.56 -5.65
N VAL A 642 -14.65 -12.33 -4.53
CA VAL A 642 -14.82 -13.31 -3.46
C VAL A 642 -15.52 -14.58 -3.96
N LEU A 643 -16.63 -14.44 -4.71
CA LEU A 643 -17.35 -15.59 -5.25
C LEU A 643 -16.53 -16.37 -6.24
N ASP A 644 -15.93 -15.70 -7.22
CA ASP A 644 -15.15 -16.34 -8.27
C ASP A 644 -13.98 -17.11 -7.67
N ARG A 645 -13.18 -16.46 -6.82
CA ARG A 645 -12.00 -17.06 -6.18
C ARG A 645 -12.39 -18.18 -5.21
N GLY A 646 -13.40 -17.97 -4.37
CA GLY A 646 -13.90 -18.99 -3.44
C GLY A 646 -14.42 -20.24 -4.15
N LEU A 647 -15.20 -20.07 -5.22
CA LEU A 647 -15.74 -21.19 -5.98
C LEU A 647 -14.67 -21.96 -6.76
N ILE A 648 -13.70 -21.27 -7.37
CA ILE A 648 -12.62 -21.96 -8.06
C ILE A 648 -11.73 -22.70 -7.05
N ALA A 649 -11.47 -22.14 -5.86
CA ALA A 649 -10.75 -22.86 -4.80
C ALA A 649 -11.46 -24.17 -4.41
N ILE A 650 -12.79 -24.14 -4.24
CA ILE A 650 -13.59 -25.36 -4.04
C ILE A 650 -13.41 -26.34 -5.21
N GLN A 651 -13.49 -25.86 -6.46
CA GLN A 651 -13.34 -26.72 -7.65
C GLN A 651 -11.96 -27.38 -7.72
N GLN A 652 -10.89 -26.62 -7.47
CA GLN A 652 -9.52 -27.15 -7.45
C GLN A 652 -9.35 -28.22 -6.36
N VAL A 653 -9.93 -28.04 -5.17
CA VAL A 653 -9.96 -29.09 -4.15
C VAL A 653 -10.71 -30.33 -4.64
N LEU A 654 -11.90 -30.17 -5.22
CA LEU A 654 -12.68 -31.31 -5.72
C LEU A 654 -11.95 -32.08 -6.82
N GLN A 655 -11.29 -31.38 -7.76
CA GLN A 655 -10.44 -31.99 -8.79
C GLN A 655 -9.22 -32.67 -8.17
N GLY A 656 -8.57 -32.01 -7.20
CA GLY A 656 -7.41 -32.53 -6.51
C GLY A 656 -7.72 -33.83 -5.76
N LEU A 657 -8.90 -33.91 -5.13
CA LEU A 657 -9.37 -35.09 -4.40
C LEU A 657 -9.75 -36.29 -5.31
N GLN A 658 -9.87 -36.10 -6.62
CA GLN A 658 -10.02 -37.19 -7.59
C GLN A 658 -8.67 -37.79 -8.01
N ASN A 659 -7.58 -37.05 -7.83
CA ASN A 659 -6.28 -37.43 -8.35
C ASN A 659 -5.47 -38.19 -7.30
N GLN A 660 -5.34 -39.51 -7.50
CA GLN A 660 -4.65 -40.40 -6.57
C GLN A 660 -3.20 -39.98 -6.27
N LYS A 661 -2.48 -39.39 -7.24
CA LYS A 661 -1.11 -38.89 -7.04
C LYS A 661 -1.04 -37.70 -6.08
N ILE A 662 -2.09 -36.90 -6.02
CA ILE A 662 -2.18 -35.77 -5.08
C ILE A 662 -2.53 -36.28 -3.69
N LEU A 663 -3.43 -37.26 -3.61
CA LEU A 663 -3.81 -37.89 -2.35
C LEU A 663 -2.62 -38.55 -1.63
N GLU A 664 -1.65 -39.05 -2.39
CA GLU A 664 -0.38 -39.60 -1.87
C GLU A 664 0.54 -38.52 -1.28
N LYS A 665 0.41 -37.25 -1.72
CA LYS A 665 1.20 -36.13 -1.17
C LYS A 665 0.61 -35.56 0.11
N ILE A 666 -0.65 -35.86 0.42
CA ILE A 666 -1.29 -35.36 1.64
C ILE A 666 -0.58 -35.96 2.86
N PRO A 667 -0.02 -35.12 3.73
CA PRO A 667 0.85 -35.59 4.80
C PRO A 667 0.06 -36.44 5.81
N ASP A 668 0.69 -37.53 6.26
CA ASP A 668 0.29 -38.20 7.49
C ASP A 668 0.88 -37.45 8.67
N ARG A 669 0.00 -36.88 9.48
CA ARG A 669 0.34 -36.09 10.67
C ARG A 669 0.75 -36.97 11.85
N THR A 670 0.63 -38.30 11.77
CA THR A 670 0.99 -39.26 12.85
C THR A 670 2.34 -38.96 13.54
N PRO A 671 3.43 -38.58 12.84
CA PRO A 671 4.72 -38.24 13.47
C PRO A 671 4.69 -36.97 14.35
N TYR A 672 3.73 -36.06 14.14
CA TYR A 672 3.62 -34.77 14.84
C TYR A 672 2.69 -34.82 16.06
N TYR A 673 2.09 -35.99 16.35
CA TYR A 673 1.21 -36.18 17.50
C TYR A 673 1.93 -36.61 18.79
N ASN A 674 3.21 -37.00 18.69
CA ASN A 674 4.00 -37.52 19.80
C ASN A 674 4.72 -36.44 20.60
#